data_AF-A0A955MYF5-F1
#
_entry.id   AF-A0A955MYF5-F1
#
_cell.length_a   1.000
_cell.length_b   1.000
_cell.length_c   1.000
_cell.angle_alpha   90.00
_cell.angle_beta   90.00
_cell.angle_gamma   90.00
#
_symmetry.space_group_name_H-M   'P 1'
#
loop_
_entity.id
_entity.type
_entity.pdbx_description
1 polymer ?
#
loop_
_entity_poly.entity_id
_entity_poly.type
_entity_poly.pdbx_seq_one_letter_code
_entity_poly.pdbx_strand_id
1 'polypeptide(L)'
;TRTGFTAGGRVRLSARLATTFTYSRDQVELAGSVLSLENGVLKVIDGNQSRQPILGVTSYSETLYVRHADSVAFLSKGRFNYDDVNDWGHLPRNSQTRDMLTIGSRVLVPTDKGLSVLRGMTWSTLTGEEGLCYEDTTCVAEGFDRDYWVGTTRGAIRAVGDEFHYFGYDRWIPDERVNAIACGDNVTYIATDGGLGIISFEPYTLQKKSEYYKRWINEWGMRRLGFINELILRDDGTYIRYLSDNDGGWTCHYLDALCYEYAVTRDPEVKAEAIDTFRTIKWCEEICPMVGFPARAIYAVGEEAIKTEGGSAGRAAEWNLTEDGKWEWKGDTSSDEVASHYYTLFIFYELVAKEDEAVEAAAVEHIQRITDHIIDNGWVLRDYDGKPTVWARWDRDFIFDHEHHDEYALNSAQAMNIIEIARHMVGGEKYDQAKQQLIEWGYPEMTLRTKIVFPGYTHFDDRLAFLGYYPLLTYESDPKLRPWYMRSLQRSWEAKRFENQTWFHYIYGALTGNEMRSEAAIDHLRQYPLDCRDYAFTNSHRDDLQVPEGFRNYVTDTKAMGPREQGIRRWDRDPLQLDGGGSHGILDPSSYLDAYWMGRYYGMILAPETDDPELLTVEKRNLQLGAKPYDGPPRPDLGF
;
A
#
# COMPACT_ATOMS: atom_id res chain seq x y z
N THR A 1 9.47 -36.94 51.05
CA THR A 1 8.70 -37.47 52.21
C THR A 1 7.59 -38.38 51.68
N ARG A 2 7.42 -39.56 52.29
CA ARG A 2 6.54 -40.65 51.82
C ARG A 2 5.06 -40.23 51.74
N THR A 3 4.41 -40.54 50.61
CA THR A 3 2.99 -40.90 50.43
C THR A 3 2.90 -41.51 49.02
N GLY A 4 2.69 -42.82 48.85
CA GLY A 4 1.37 -43.42 48.69
C GLY A 4 1.08 -43.66 47.19
N PHE A 5 1.54 -44.79 46.65
CA PHE A 5 1.40 -45.15 45.22
C PHE A 5 0.05 -45.83 44.94
N THR A 6 -0.66 -45.35 43.91
CA THR A 6 -1.61 -46.14 43.11
C THR A 6 -1.39 -45.82 41.62
N ALA A 7 -1.71 -46.79 40.77
CA ALA A 7 -1.38 -46.86 39.35
C ALA A 7 -1.95 -45.69 38.52
N GLY A 8 -1.16 -45.19 37.56
CA GLY A 8 -1.65 -44.32 36.46
C GLY A 8 -1.25 -42.84 36.48
N GLY A 9 -0.18 -42.43 37.19
CA GLY A 9 0.19 -41.02 37.31
C GLY A 9 1.22 -40.51 36.29
N ARG A 10 0.84 -39.48 35.51
CA ARG A 10 1.75 -38.58 34.77
C ARG A 10 2.88 -38.10 35.69
N VAL A 11 4.12 -38.16 35.21
CA VAL A 11 5.28 -37.57 35.89
C VAL A 11 5.15 -36.05 35.86
N ARG A 12 4.88 -35.44 37.02
CA ARG A 12 5.07 -33.98 37.23
C ARG A 12 6.50 -33.76 37.74
N LEU A 13 7.39 -33.30 36.86
CA LEU A 13 8.70 -32.79 37.25
C LEU A 13 8.54 -31.37 37.79
N SER A 14 9.12 -31.10 38.96
CA SER A 14 9.01 -29.83 39.67
C SER A 14 9.75 -28.71 38.94
N ALA A 15 9.08 -27.59 38.76
CA ALA A 15 9.60 -26.36 38.18
C ALA A 15 10.83 -25.83 38.97
N ARG A 16 12.02 -26.04 38.42
CA ARG A 16 13.24 -25.21 38.54
C ARG A 16 14.34 -25.87 37.69
N LEU A 17 14.76 -25.17 36.63
CA LEU A 17 15.74 -25.55 35.60
C LEU A 17 15.30 -26.58 34.53
N ALA A 18 14.59 -26.10 33.52
CA ALA A 18 14.71 -26.52 32.11
C ALA A 18 13.72 -25.70 31.27
N THR A 19 14.20 -24.97 30.28
CA THR A 19 13.38 -24.05 29.46
C THR A 19 12.84 -24.69 28.17
N THR A 20 13.25 -25.91 27.81
CA THR A 20 12.74 -26.62 26.63
C THR A 20 12.71 -28.12 26.90
N PHE A 21 11.57 -28.78 26.64
CA PHE A 21 11.42 -30.23 26.69
C PHE A 21 10.84 -30.71 25.36
N THR A 22 11.57 -31.54 24.64
CA THR A 22 11.06 -32.25 23.47
C THR A 22 10.94 -33.72 23.84
N TYR A 23 9.80 -34.36 23.58
CA TYR A 23 9.62 -35.79 23.85
C TYR A 23 8.95 -36.53 22.70
N SER A 24 9.31 -37.80 22.55
CA SER A 24 8.70 -38.74 21.62
C SER A 24 8.62 -40.12 22.27
N ARG A 25 7.41 -40.65 22.50
CA ARG A 25 7.18 -41.93 23.18
C ARG A 25 8.03 -42.07 24.47
N ASP A 26 9.11 -42.83 24.37
CA ASP A 26 10.05 -43.21 25.42
C ASP A 26 11.37 -42.41 25.34
N GLN A 27 11.37 -41.19 24.82
CA GLN A 27 12.58 -40.37 24.66
C GLN A 27 12.27 -38.90 24.97
N VAL A 28 13.18 -38.21 25.66
CA VAL A 28 13.03 -36.81 26.14
C VAL A 28 14.37 -36.09 26.02
N GLU A 29 14.43 -34.85 25.58
CA GLU A 29 15.64 -34.02 25.67
C GLU A 29 15.58 -33.07 26.86
N LEU A 30 16.71 -32.93 27.57
CA LEU A 30 16.87 -32.01 28.70
C LEU A 30 18.24 -31.33 28.63
N ALA A 31 18.26 -30.01 28.45
CA ALA A 31 19.46 -29.16 28.58
C ALA A 31 20.70 -29.70 27.82
N GLY A 32 20.53 -30.10 26.56
CA GLY A 32 21.62 -30.60 25.71
C GLY A 32 21.99 -32.08 25.93
N SER A 33 21.30 -32.79 26.83
CA SER A 33 21.38 -34.24 26.96
C SER A 33 20.11 -34.88 26.41
N VAL A 34 20.24 -35.73 25.39
CA VAL A 34 19.12 -36.57 24.94
C VAL A 34 18.96 -37.70 25.95
N LEU A 35 17.74 -37.92 26.43
CA LEU A 35 17.39 -38.96 27.39
C LEU A 35 16.45 -39.98 26.74
N SER A 36 16.57 -41.25 27.09
CA SER A 36 15.54 -42.27 26.84
C SER A 36 14.77 -42.55 28.14
N LEU A 37 13.44 -42.54 28.09
CA LEU A 37 12.55 -43.05 29.12
C LEU A 37 12.39 -44.57 28.95
N GLU A 38 13.25 -45.35 29.58
CA GLU A 38 13.19 -46.80 29.54
C GLU A 38 12.57 -47.35 30.83
N ASN A 39 11.45 -48.08 30.72
CA ASN A 39 10.72 -48.65 31.86
C ASN A 39 10.38 -47.62 32.96
N GLY A 40 10.03 -46.40 32.56
CA GLY A 40 9.71 -45.31 33.50
C GLY A 40 10.94 -44.61 34.12
N VAL A 41 12.15 -44.91 33.64
CA VAL A 41 13.41 -44.30 34.10
C VAL A 41 14.05 -43.51 32.97
N LEU A 42 14.36 -42.24 33.21
CA LEU A 42 15.16 -41.44 32.29
C LEU A 42 16.63 -41.89 32.32
N LYS A 43 17.16 -42.28 31.18
CA LYS A 43 18.56 -42.63 30.96
C LYS A 43 19.19 -41.62 30.02
N VAL A 44 20.40 -41.18 30.33
CA VAL A 44 21.17 -40.31 29.44
C VAL A 44 21.64 -41.13 28.24
N ILE A 45 21.35 -40.65 27.03
CA ILE A 45 21.93 -41.16 25.80
C ILE A 45 23.30 -40.52 25.66
N ASP A 46 24.32 -41.37 25.59
CA ASP A 46 25.71 -40.92 25.50
C ASP A 46 25.94 -40.18 24.16
N GLY A 47 26.06 -38.85 24.24
CA GLY A 47 26.33 -37.99 23.08
C GLY A 47 27.63 -38.34 22.35
N ASN A 48 28.56 -39.07 22.99
CA ASN A 48 29.78 -39.57 22.34
C ASN A 48 29.49 -40.61 21.24
N GLN A 49 28.28 -41.19 21.20
CA GLN A 49 27.86 -42.08 20.12
C GLN A 49 27.38 -41.33 18.87
N SER A 50 27.19 -40.01 18.97
CA SER A 50 26.89 -39.17 17.81
C SER A 50 28.17 -38.95 16.99
N ARG A 51 28.04 -38.94 15.66
CA ARG A 51 29.17 -38.62 14.76
C ARG A 51 29.56 -37.14 14.83
N GLN A 52 28.66 -36.29 15.31
CA GLN A 52 28.81 -34.83 15.34
C GLN A 52 28.17 -34.21 16.61
N PRO A 53 28.52 -32.97 16.99
CA PRO A 53 27.84 -32.26 18.08
C PRO A 53 26.32 -32.20 17.85
N ILE A 54 25.54 -32.44 18.92
CA ILE A 54 24.08 -32.28 18.90
C ILE A 54 23.78 -30.80 19.08
N LEU A 55 23.11 -30.20 18.10
CA LEU A 55 22.81 -28.76 18.08
C LEU A 55 21.32 -28.45 18.26
N GLY A 56 20.46 -29.46 18.28
CA GLY A 56 19.03 -29.34 18.51
C GLY A 56 18.31 -30.65 18.25
N VAL A 57 17.07 -30.78 18.72
CA VAL A 57 16.24 -31.97 18.49
C VAL A 57 14.77 -31.60 18.34
N THR A 58 14.02 -32.44 17.67
CA THR A 58 12.56 -32.33 17.53
C THR A 58 11.93 -33.72 17.48
N SER A 59 10.61 -33.82 17.67
CA SER A 59 9.88 -35.09 17.51
C SER A 59 9.01 -35.04 16.28
N TYR A 60 9.15 -36.03 15.40
CA TYR A 60 8.31 -36.21 14.23
C TYR A 60 8.10 -37.70 13.94
N SER A 61 6.89 -38.08 13.54
CA SER A 61 6.53 -39.49 13.27
C SER A 61 6.96 -40.45 14.39
N GLU A 62 6.68 -40.05 15.63
CA GLU A 62 7.01 -40.81 16.85
C GLU A 62 8.51 -41.11 17.03
N THR A 63 9.37 -40.35 16.35
CA THR A 63 10.83 -40.47 16.38
C THR A 63 11.46 -39.15 16.80
N LEU A 64 12.55 -39.20 17.57
CA LEU A 64 13.37 -38.01 17.82
C LEU A 64 14.35 -37.81 16.67
N TYR A 65 14.24 -36.66 16.00
CA TYR A 65 15.21 -36.17 15.04
C TYR A 65 16.25 -35.31 15.77
N VAL A 66 17.49 -35.43 15.34
CA VAL A 66 18.67 -34.81 15.96
C VAL A 66 19.39 -34.00 14.89
N ARG A 67 19.56 -32.71 15.16
CA ARG A 67 20.23 -31.77 14.26
C ARG A 67 21.72 -31.67 14.58
N HIS A 68 22.52 -31.70 13.51
CA HIS A 68 23.95 -31.44 13.52
C HIS A 68 24.30 -30.27 12.60
N ALA A 69 25.57 -29.89 12.49
CA ALA A 69 25.97 -28.70 11.73
C ALA A 69 25.58 -28.75 10.25
N ASP A 70 25.62 -29.94 9.63
CA ASP A 70 25.42 -30.14 8.19
C ASP A 70 24.45 -31.30 7.86
N SER A 71 23.84 -31.89 8.89
CA SER A 71 23.04 -33.11 8.74
C SER A 71 21.97 -33.23 9.81
N VAL A 72 20.99 -34.09 9.53
CA VAL A 72 19.96 -34.50 10.49
C VAL A 72 20.03 -36.02 10.59
N ALA A 73 19.99 -36.53 11.82
CA ALA A 73 19.86 -37.95 12.13
C ALA A 73 18.53 -38.20 12.85
N PHE A 74 18.17 -39.46 13.05
CA PHE A 74 17.13 -39.81 14.01
C PHE A 74 17.59 -40.87 14.99
N LEU A 75 17.01 -40.84 16.18
CA LEU A 75 17.36 -41.75 17.25
C LEU A 75 16.54 -43.04 17.17
N SER A 76 17.22 -44.17 17.00
CA SER A 76 16.61 -45.50 16.97
C SER A 76 17.38 -46.47 17.83
N LYS A 77 16.70 -47.13 18.78
CA LYS A 77 17.29 -48.12 19.69
C LYS A 77 18.57 -47.61 20.39
N GLY A 78 18.57 -46.33 20.80
CA GLY A 78 19.70 -45.68 21.47
C GLY A 78 20.88 -45.33 20.56
N ARG A 79 20.73 -45.41 19.22
CA ARG A 79 21.76 -45.05 18.24
C ARG A 79 21.28 -43.96 17.29
N PHE A 80 22.20 -43.12 16.85
CA PHE A 80 21.95 -42.12 15.82
C PHE A 80 22.01 -42.78 14.44
N ASN A 81 20.88 -42.80 13.74
CA ASN A 81 20.77 -43.28 12.36
C ASN A 81 20.85 -42.09 11.40
N TYR A 82 21.87 -42.09 10.55
CA TYR A 82 22.13 -41.07 9.54
C TYR A 82 21.72 -41.52 8.13
N ASP A 83 21.59 -42.83 7.93
CA ASP A 83 21.50 -43.42 6.59
C ASP A 83 20.03 -43.60 6.16
N ASP A 84 19.13 -43.85 7.12
CA ASP A 84 17.69 -44.10 6.85
C ASP A 84 16.81 -42.85 7.07
N VAL A 85 17.41 -41.65 7.13
CA VAL A 85 16.68 -40.41 7.47
C VAL A 85 15.68 -40.04 6.36
N ASN A 86 16.03 -40.35 5.11
CA ASN A 86 15.23 -40.06 3.93
C ASN A 86 15.46 -41.11 2.84
N ASP A 87 14.41 -41.39 2.07
CA ASP A 87 14.47 -42.21 0.84
C ASP A 87 14.57 -41.30 -0.40
N TRP A 88 14.01 -40.09 -0.33
CA TRP A 88 13.90 -39.17 -1.45
C TRP A 88 14.35 -37.76 -1.09
N GLY A 89 14.92 -37.05 -2.07
CA GLY A 89 15.49 -35.72 -1.85
C GLY A 89 16.73 -35.74 -0.95
N HIS A 90 17.24 -34.56 -0.63
CA HIS A 90 18.34 -34.36 0.31
C HIS A 90 18.27 -32.94 0.88
N LEU A 91 18.89 -32.72 2.03
CA LEU A 91 19.29 -31.36 2.44
C LEU A 91 20.15 -30.73 1.32
N PRO A 92 20.08 -29.41 1.09
CA PRO A 92 20.91 -28.75 0.08
C PRO A 92 22.39 -29.11 0.27
N ARG A 93 23.09 -29.41 -0.83
CA ARG A 93 24.48 -29.85 -0.74
C ARG A 93 25.35 -28.76 -0.10
N ASN A 94 26.19 -29.17 0.84
CA ASN A 94 27.08 -28.28 1.60
C ASN A 94 26.33 -27.12 2.28
N SER A 95 25.10 -27.35 2.75
CA SER A 95 24.40 -26.39 3.60
C SER A 95 24.73 -26.59 5.07
N GLN A 96 24.63 -25.53 5.85
CA GLN A 96 24.65 -25.58 7.31
C GLN A 96 23.23 -25.54 7.84
N THR A 97 22.86 -26.48 8.71
CA THR A 97 21.60 -26.38 9.44
C THR A 97 21.75 -25.41 10.61
N ARG A 98 20.70 -24.65 10.93
CA ARG A 98 20.76 -23.63 11.99
C ARG A 98 19.75 -23.84 13.10
N ASP A 99 18.60 -24.43 12.80
CA ASP A 99 17.53 -24.70 13.77
C ASP A 99 16.66 -25.87 13.30
N MET A 100 15.66 -26.28 14.09
CA MET A 100 14.71 -27.33 13.69
C MET A 100 13.37 -27.24 14.43
N LEU A 101 12.26 -27.30 13.69
CA LEU A 101 10.90 -27.27 14.23
C LEU A 101 10.03 -28.35 13.58
N THR A 102 9.28 -29.10 14.38
CA THR A 102 8.18 -29.93 13.85
C THR A 102 6.90 -29.11 13.86
N ILE A 103 6.21 -29.03 12.72
CA ILE A 103 4.91 -28.40 12.61
C ILE A 103 4.00 -29.21 11.70
N GLY A 104 2.82 -29.55 12.21
CA GLY A 104 1.86 -30.42 11.52
C GLY A 104 2.50 -31.75 11.09
N SER A 105 2.56 -31.99 9.79
CA SER A 105 3.07 -33.23 9.21
C SER A 105 4.50 -33.12 8.65
N ARG A 106 5.31 -32.16 9.10
CA ARG A 106 6.66 -31.91 8.57
C ARG A 106 7.65 -31.45 9.64
N VAL A 107 8.94 -31.66 9.36
CA VAL A 107 10.06 -31.01 10.07
C VAL A 107 10.62 -29.91 9.17
N LEU A 108 10.77 -28.71 9.73
CA LEU A 108 11.41 -27.57 9.10
C LEU A 108 12.84 -27.46 9.65
N VAL A 109 13.80 -27.23 8.75
CA VAL A 109 15.22 -27.08 9.08
C VAL A 109 15.77 -25.87 8.33
N PRO A 110 15.92 -24.71 9.00
CA PRO A 110 16.61 -23.56 8.43
C PRO A 110 18.03 -23.90 8.04
N THR A 111 18.42 -23.43 6.85
CA THR A 111 19.78 -23.53 6.33
C THR A 111 20.26 -22.21 5.73
N ASP A 112 21.55 -22.15 5.41
CA ASP A 112 22.16 -21.08 4.62
C ASP A 112 21.81 -21.11 3.11
N LYS A 113 20.93 -22.03 2.69
CA LYS A 113 20.52 -22.26 1.29
C LYS A 113 19.03 -22.63 1.18
N GLY A 114 18.20 -21.92 1.93
CA GLY A 114 16.74 -22.08 1.97
C GLY A 114 16.23 -22.80 3.21
N LEU A 115 14.91 -22.99 3.25
CA LEU A 115 14.22 -23.69 4.32
C LEU A 115 13.97 -25.14 3.92
N SER A 116 14.73 -26.07 4.50
CA SER A 116 14.57 -27.49 4.21
C SER A 116 13.34 -28.06 4.92
N VAL A 117 12.59 -28.91 4.23
CA VAL A 117 11.34 -29.53 4.70
C VAL A 117 11.46 -31.03 4.57
N LEU A 118 11.34 -31.74 5.69
CA LEU A 118 11.18 -33.19 5.70
C LEU A 118 9.70 -33.54 5.88
N ARG A 119 9.13 -34.28 4.94
CA ARG A 119 7.78 -34.85 5.05
C ARG A 119 7.84 -36.34 4.79
N GLY A 120 7.46 -37.14 5.79
CA GLY A 120 7.70 -38.58 5.79
C GLY A 120 9.20 -38.85 5.73
N MET A 121 9.66 -39.32 4.56
CA MET A 121 11.07 -39.59 4.25
C MET A 121 11.54 -38.83 3.00
N THR A 122 10.85 -37.74 2.64
CA THR A 122 11.19 -36.89 1.50
C THR A 122 11.69 -35.54 1.98
N TRP A 123 12.90 -35.17 1.54
CA TRP A 123 13.38 -33.79 1.63
C TRP A 123 12.96 -32.98 0.41
N SER A 124 12.51 -31.76 0.66
CA SER A 124 12.43 -30.67 -0.30
C SER A 124 13.01 -29.41 0.33
N THR A 125 13.37 -28.42 -0.47
CA THR A 125 13.85 -27.12 0.03
C THR A 125 12.96 -26.04 -0.53
N LEU A 126 12.52 -25.13 0.33
CA LEU A 126 11.83 -23.92 -0.08
C LEU A 126 12.88 -22.86 -0.36
N THR A 127 12.81 -22.29 -1.56
CA THR A 127 13.71 -21.29 -2.13
C THR A 127 12.87 -20.12 -2.68
N GLY A 128 13.53 -19.17 -3.33
CA GLY A 128 12.82 -18.11 -4.05
C GLY A 128 11.79 -18.65 -5.06
N GLU A 129 12.07 -19.78 -5.71
CA GLU A 129 11.17 -20.42 -6.68
C GLU A 129 9.83 -20.87 -6.05
N GLU A 130 9.85 -21.24 -4.77
CA GLU A 130 8.66 -21.58 -3.99
C GLU A 130 8.06 -20.39 -3.22
N GLY A 131 8.60 -19.18 -3.42
CA GLY A 131 8.12 -17.96 -2.79
C GLY A 131 8.82 -17.56 -1.48
N LEU A 132 9.84 -18.29 -1.03
CA LEU A 132 10.60 -17.91 0.18
C LEU A 132 11.38 -16.63 -0.10
N CYS A 133 11.07 -15.56 0.65
CA CYS A 133 11.59 -14.22 0.36
C CYS A 133 13.13 -14.13 0.37
N TYR A 134 13.80 -14.93 1.21
CA TYR A 134 15.24 -14.91 1.32
C TYR A 134 15.77 -16.25 1.85
N GLU A 135 16.79 -16.79 1.18
CA GLU A 135 17.23 -18.17 1.39
C GLU A 135 18.18 -18.37 2.59
N ASP A 136 18.85 -17.33 3.07
CA ASP A 136 19.80 -17.44 4.19
C ASP A 136 19.07 -17.46 5.55
N THR A 137 18.38 -18.56 5.83
CA THR A 137 17.46 -18.74 6.99
C THR A 137 18.19 -19.11 8.28
N THR A 138 17.82 -18.51 9.41
CA THR A 138 18.55 -18.58 10.70
C THR A 138 17.84 -19.39 11.78
N CYS A 139 16.52 -19.24 11.91
CA CYS A 139 15.73 -19.90 12.95
C CYS A 139 14.28 -20.09 12.50
N VAL A 140 13.53 -20.94 13.22
CA VAL A 140 12.10 -21.18 12.98
C VAL A 140 11.33 -21.18 14.29
N ALA A 141 10.11 -20.65 14.27
CA ALA A 141 9.19 -20.68 15.39
C ALA A 141 7.78 -21.06 14.93
N GLU A 142 7.09 -21.88 15.72
CA GLU A 142 5.66 -22.10 15.54
C GLU A 142 4.93 -20.78 15.76
N GLY A 143 4.01 -20.42 14.87
CA GLY A 143 3.18 -19.23 15.01
C GLY A 143 1.96 -19.48 15.89
N PHE A 144 0.98 -18.60 15.79
CA PHE A 144 -0.23 -18.61 16.63
C PHE A 144 -1.52 -18.96 15.86
N ASP A 145 -1.45 -19.11 14.53
CA ASP A 145 -2.60 -19.39 13.65
C ASP A 145 -2.27 -20.50 12.62
N ARG A 146 -1.71 -21.62 13.11
CA ARG A 146 -1.24 -22.75 12.28
C ARG A 146 -0.23 -22.35 11.19
N ASP A 147 0.45 -21.25 11.44
CA ASP A 147 1.50 -20.63 10.67
C ASP A 147 2.86 -20.90 11.34
N TYR A 148 3.93 -20.45 10.69
CA TYR A 148 5.25 -20.45 11.28
C TYR A 148 6.04 -19.23 10.83
N TRP A 149 7.03 -18.88 11.64
CA TRP A 149 7.95 -17.80 11.37
C TRP A 149 9.33 -18.36 11.06
N VAL A 150 10.03 -17.66 10.18
CA VAL A 150 11.38 -17.96 9.73
C VAL A 150 12.21 -16.69 9.94
N GLY A 151 13.24 -16.78 10.77
CA GLY A 151 14.27 -15.75 10.82
C GLY A 151 15.22 -15.93 9.66
N THR A 152 15.77 -14.83 9.14
CA THR A 152 16.80 -14.85 8.11
C THR A 152 17.93 -13.88 8.45
N THR A 153 19.01 -13.88 7.68
CA THR A 153 20.04 -12.84 7.82
C THR A 153 19.62 -11.49 7.23
N ARG A 154 18.46 -11.40 6.56
CA ARG A 154 17.82 -10.18 6.06
C ARG A 154 16.31 -10.20 6.29
N GLY A 155 15.87 -9.87 7.50
CA GLY A 155 14.45 -9.80 7.83
C GLY A 155 13.87 -11.10 8.39
N ALA A 156 12.59 -11.03 8.75
CA ALA A 156 11.79 -12.19 9.14
C ALA A 156 10.73 -12.49 8.08
N ILE A 157 10.30 -13.75 8.01
CA ILE A 157 9.27 -14.22 7.09
C ILE A 157 8.21 -14.95 7.91
N ARG A 158 6.93 -14.62 7.71
CA ARG A 158 5.80 -15.39 8.24
C ARG A 158 5.18 -16.19 7.11
N ALA A 159 5.04 -17.50 7.30
CA ALA A 159 4.40 -18.39 6.35
C ALA A 159 2.96 -18.66 6.78
N VAL A 160 1.99 -18.15 6.02
CA VAL A 160 0.54 -18.27 6.31
C VAL A 160 -0.14 -18.93 5.11
N GLY A 161 -0.63 -20.17 5.30
CA GLY A 161 -1.11 -20.97 4.19
C GLY A 161 0.02 -21.23 3.18
N ASP A 162 -0.19 -20.78 1.93
CA ASP A 162 0.79 -20.86 0.84
C ASP A 162 1.52 -19.52 0.60
N GLU A 163 1.32 -18.51 1.45
CA GLU A 163 1.93 -17.19 1.32
C GLU A 163 3.11 -16.98 2.27
N PHE A 164 4.10 -16.22 1.81
CA PHE A 164 5.19 -15.70 2.63
C PHE A 164 5.07 -14.19 2.78
N HIS A 165 4.95 -13.73 4.02
CA HIS A 165 4.89 -12.31 4.37
C HIS A 165 6.27 -11.87 4.86
N TYR A 166 6.87 -10.90 4.19
CA TYR A 166 8.20 -10.38 4.54
C TYR A 166 8.13 -9.22 5.53
N PHE A 167 9.03 -9.23 6.51
CA PHE A 167 9.16 -8.23 7.57
C PHE A 167 10.63 -7.77 7.64
N GLY A 168 10.96 -6.74 6.87
CA GLY A 168 12.29 -6.14 6.81
C GLY A 168 12.51 -4.99 7.79
N TYR A 169 13.80 -4.68 8.00
CA TYR A 169 14.26 -3.40 8.53
C TYR A 169 13.91 -2.28 7.52
N ASP A 170 13.50 -1.07 7.91
CA ASP A 170 13.49 -0.46 9.26
C ASP A 170 12.11 -0.47 9.92
N ARG A 171 11.05 -0.75 9.15
CA ARG A 171 9.67 -0.66 9.64
C ARG A 171 9.33 -1.68 10.74
N TRP A 172 9.67 -2.95 10.49
CA TRP A 172 9.09 -4.06 11.25
C TRP A 172 9.99 -4.55 12.37
N ILE A 173 11.30 -4.45 12.18
CA ILE A 173 12.32 -4.98 13.08
C ILE A 173 13.52 -4.01 13.16
N PRO A 174 14.25 -3.97 14.27
CA PRO A 174 15.28 -2.95 14.50
C PRO A 174 16.64 -3.24 13.85
N ASP A 175 16.81 -4.39 13.20
CA ASP A 175 17.99 -4.73 12.38
C ASP A 175 17.66 -5.89 11.41
N GLU A 176 18.41 -6.02 10.32
CA GLU A 176 18.23 -7.07 9.30
C GLU A 176 18.49 -8.49 9.83
N ARG A 177 19.53 -8.70 10.65
CA ARG A 177 19.93 -10.06 11.02
C ARG A 177 19.06 -10.59 12.16
N VAL A 178 18.20 -11.57 11.85
CA VAL A 178 17.36 -12.25 12.86
C VAL A 178 18.12 -13.40 13.49
N ASN A 179 18.22 -13.39 14.82
CA ASN A 179 18.94 -14.40 15.61
C ASN A 179 18.00 -15.42 16.26
N ALA A 180 16.80 -15.00 16.67
CA ALA A 180 15.80 -15.88 17.27
C ALA A 180 14.39 -15.29 17.13
N ILE A 181 13.38 -16.16 17.08
CA ILE A 181 11.97 -15.78 17.08
C ILE A 181 11.24 -16.56 18.19
N ALA A 182 10.33 -15.90 18.87
CA ALA A 182 9.37 -16.53 19.76
C ALA A 182 7.97 -15.95 19.54
N CYS A 183 6.97 -16.82 19.49
CA CYS A 183 5.57 -16.43 19.31
C CYS A 183 4.80 -16.62 20.62
N GLY A 184 3.90 -15.68 20.91
CA GLY A 184 2.86 -15.81 21.92
C GLY A 184 1.49 -15.69 21.28
N ASP A 185 0.46 -15.47 22.09
CA ASP A 185 -0.90 -15.26 21.59
C ASP A 185 -0.98 -13.96 20.78
N ASN A 186 -1.13 -14.09 19.46
CA ASN A 186 -1.19 -12.96 18.51
C ASN A 186 -0.01 -11.97 18.58
N VAL A 187 1.16 -12.42 19.01
CA VAL A 187 2.36 -11.58 19.09
C VAL A 187 3.60 -12.38 18.71
N THR A 188 4.54 -11.72 18.04
CA THR A 188 5.82 -12.31 17.65
C THR A 188 6.95 -11.41 18.11
N TYR A 189 7.90 -12.00 18.84
CA TYR A 189 9.12 -11.37 19.32
C TYR A 189 10.29 -11.81 18.43
N ILE A 190 11.02 -10.85 17.86
CA ILE A 190 12.09 -11.09 16.89
C ILE A 190 13.37 -10.47 17.43
N ALA A 191 14.31 -11.29 17.86
CA ALA A 191 15.61 -10.84 18.35
C ALA A 191 16.57 -10.64 17.16
N THR A 192 17.10 -9.43 17.02
CA THR A 192 18.04 -9.04 15.96
C THR A 192 19.33 -8.48 16.55
N ASP A 193 20.31 -8.14 15.71
CA ASP A 193 21.55 -7.51 16.19
C ASP A 193 21.31 -6.09 16.77
N GLY A 194 20.24 -5.41 16.35
CA GLY A 194 19.84 -4.08 16.81
C GLY A 194 18.87 -4.06 17.99
N GLY A 195 18.36 -5.21 18.44
CA GLY A 195 17.45 -5.29 19.59
C GLY A 195 16.29 -6.26 19.39
N LEU A 196 15.15 -5.97 20.03
CA LEU A 196 13.95 -6.82 20.00
C LEU A 196 12.84 -6.13 19.22
N GLY A 197 12.48 -6.66 18.05
CA GLY A 197 11.26 -6.32 17.33
C GLY A 197 10.05 -7.02 17.93
N ILE A 198 8.91 -6.34 18.00
CA ILE A 198 7.66 -6.90 18.54
C ILE A 198 6.55 -6.59 17.54
N ILE A 199 5.97 -7.64 16.95
CA ILE A 199 4.87 -7.53 16.00
C ILE A 199 3.63 -8.13 16.65
N SER A 200 2.67 -7.27 16.97
CA SER A 200 1.37 -7.66 17.53
C SER A 200 0.31 -7.65 16.45
N PHE A 201 -0.58 -8.64 16.51
CA PHE A 201 -1.72 -8.77 15.61
C PHE A 201 -3.00 -8.49 16.38
N GLU A 202 -3.80 -7.57 15.87
CA GLU A 202 -5.13 -7.29 16.37
C GLU A 202 -6.17 -7.53 15.27
N PRO A 203 -7.35 -8.09 15.61
CA PRO A 203 -8.46 -8.12 14.68
C PRO A 203 -8.82 -6.70 14.23
N TYR A 204 -8.96 -6.54 12.91
CA TYR A 204 -9.14 -5.24 12.30
C TYR A 204 -10.08 -5.34 11.10
N THR A 205 -11.19 -4.62 11.14
CA THR A 205 -12.02 -4.44 9.94
C THR A 205 -11.44 -3.32 9.09
N LEU A 206 -11.72 -3.36 7.78
CA LEU A 206 -11.39 -2.24 6.89
C LEU A 206 -12.11 -0.94 7.31
N GLN A 207 -13.29 -1.04 7.95
CA GLN A 207 -13.99 0.14 8.47
C GLN A 207 -13.24 0.79 9.63
N LYS A 208 -12.83 0.01 10.64
CA LYS A 208 -12.01 0.52 11.75
C LYS A 208 -10.72 1.17 11.25
N LYS A 209 -10.15 0.66 10.16
CA LYS A 209 -8.97 1.23 9.50
C LYS A 209 -9.23 2.57 8.85
N SER A 210 -10.38 2.74 8.21
CA SER A 210 -10.83 4.04 7.73
C SER A 210 -10.92 5.05 8.88
N GLU A 211 -11.57 4.67 9.98
CA GLU A 211 -11.68 5.53 11.17
C GLU A 211 -10.32 5.84 11.82
N TYR A 212 -9.41 4.86 11.81
CA TYR A 212 -8.04 5.06 12.27
C TYR A 212 -7.29 6.11 11.43
N TYR A 213 -7.37 6.07 10.10
CA TYR A 213 -6.66 7.02 9.25
C TYR A 213 -7.24 8.43 9.33
N LYS A 214 -8.56 8.59 9.49
CA LYS A 214 -9.15 9.90 9.80
C LYS A 214 -8.62 10.47 11.13
N ARG A 215 -8.58 9.62 12.17
CA ARG A 215 -7.97 10.01 13.45
C ARG A 215 -6.48 10.36 13.29
N TRP A 216 -5.74 9.58 12.50
CA TRP A 216 -4.32 9.81 12.21
C TRP A 216 -4.10 11.19 11.56
N ILE A 217 -4.82 11.51 10.49
CA ILE A 217 -4.76 12.81 9.80
C ILE A 217 -4.93 13.97 10.79
N ASN A 218 -5.88 13.84 11.72
CA ASN A 218 -6.17 14.85 12.74
C ASN A 218 -5.08 14.93 13.82
N GLU A 219 -4.72 13.82 14.47
CA GLU A 219 -3.75 13.79 15.58
C GLU A 219 -2.33 14.19 15.13
N TRP A 220 -1.96 13.90 13.88
CA TRP A 220 -0.69 14.32 13.31
C TRP A 220 -0.70 15.76 12.80
N GLY A 221 -1.85 16.43 12.79
CA GLY A 221 -1.97 17.82 12.34
C GLY A 221 -1.73 17.99 10.84
N MET A 222 -2.08 16.99 10.03
CA MET A 222 -1.90 17.03 8.57
C MET A 222 -2.85 18.01 7.88
N ARG A 223 -4.04 18.24 8.47
CA ARG A 223 -5.03 19.18 7.95
C ARG A 223 -4.62 20.65 8.17
N ARG A 224 -4.68 21.44 7.10
CA ARG A 224 -4.35 22.88 7.08
C ARG A 224 -5.26 23.58 6.08
N LEU A 225 -6.12 24.49 6.52
CA LEU A 225 -7.04 25.24 5.62
C LEU A 225 -7.83 24.31 4.67
N GLY A 226 -8.22 23.13 5.16
CA GLY A 226 -8.86 22.07 4.37
C GLY A 226 -7.92 21.23 3.49
N PHE A 227 -6.68 21.65 3.24
CA PHE A 227 -5.67 20.82 2.59
C PHE A 227 -5.21 19.67 3.49
N ILE A 228 -4.82 18.55 2.88
CA ILE A 228 -4.11 17.45 3.54
C ILE A 228 -2.64 17.48 3.12
N ASN A 229 -1.75 17.81 4.07
CA ASN A 229 -0.32 17.90 3.81
C ASN A 229 0.45 16.73 4.44
N GLU A 230 1.44 16.22 3.72
CA GLU A 230 2.47 15.36 4.28
C GLU A 230 3.35 16.14 5.28
N LEU A 231 3.99 15.42 6.19
CA LEU A 231 4.86 16.03 7.19
C LEU A 231 6.31 15.62 6.98
N ILE A 232 7.23 16.56 7.09
CA ILE A 232 8.67 16.33 7.09
C ILE A 232 9.16 16.25 8.53
N LEU A 233 10.01 15.27 8.82
CA LEU A 233 10.76 15.20 10.07
C LEU A 233 11.94 16.17 10.02
N ARG A 234 12.04 17.07 11.02
CA ARG A 234 13.15 18.01 11.18
C ARG A 234 14.29 17.39 12.01
N ASP A 235 15.47 17.97 11.90
CA ASP A 235 16.66 17.57 12.67
C ASP A 235 16.47 17.65 14.19
N ASP A 236 15.54 18.50 14.66
CA ASP A 236 15.19 18.64 16.08
C ASP A 236 14.17 17.59 16.57
N GLY A 237 13.76 16.67 15.70
CA GLY A 237 12.80 15.60 15.98
C GLY A 237 11.34 16.03 15.86
N THR A 238 11.05 17.28 15.47
CA THR A 238 9.67 17.77 15.29
C THR A 238 9.19 17.60 13.85
N TYR A 239 7.88 17.56 13.66
CA TYR A 239 7.26 17.50 12.34
C TYR A 239 6.81 18.89 11.84
N ILE A 240 6.90 19.11 10.54
CA ILE A 240 6.44 20.33 9.86
C ILE A 240 5.70 19.97 8.58
N ARG A 241 4.67 20.73 8.23
CA ARG A 241 3.92 20.52 6.99
C ARG A 241 4.78 20.86 5.78
N TYR A 242 4.69 20.02 4.77
CA TYR A 242 5.26 20.27 3.45
C TYR A 242 4.16 20.68 2.48
N LEU A 243 4.28 21.89 1.94
CA LEU A 243 3.43 22.39 0.87
C LEU A 243 4.06 21.95 -0.45
N SER A 244 3.46 20.93 -1.02
CA SER A 244 4.04 20.18 -2.12
C SER A 244 3.84 20.89 -3.46
N ASP A 245 4.23 20.21 -4.54
CA ASP A 245 3.94 20.67 -5.89
C ASP A 245 2.47 20.50 -6.27
N ASN A 246 1.60 19.82 -5.52
CA ASN A 246 0.25 19.48 -6.03
C ASN A 246 -0.79 19.31 -4.91
N ASP A 247 -0.79 20.21 -3.91
CA ASP A 247 -1.62 20.08 -2.71
C ASP A 247 -3.14 20.12 -2.99
N GLY A 248 -3.59 20.87 -4.01
CA GLY A 248 -4.98 20.85 -4.46
C GLY A 248 -5.39 19.46 -4.95
N GLY A 249 -4.58 18.87 -5.82
CA GLY A 249 -4.80 17.54 -6.39
C GLY A 249 -4.60 16.43 -5.37
N TRP A 250 -3.75 16.61 -4.35
CA TRP A 250 -3.63 15.64 -3.27
C TRP A 250 -4.82 15.62 -2.33
N THR A 251 -5.35 16.81 -2.03
CA THR A 251 -6.52 16.95 -1.16
C THR A 251 -7.78 16.36 -1.81
N CYS A 252 -7.82 16.28 -3.13
CA CYS A 252 -8.89 15.64 -3.89
C CYS A 252 -9.18 14.19 -3.45
N HIS A 253 -8.16 13.37 -3.15
CA HIS A 253 -8.37 12.01 -2.63
C HIS A 253 -9.20 11.99 -1.33
N TYR A 254 -8.94 12.95 -0.44
CA TYR A 254 -9.72 13.05 0.80
C TYR A 254 -11.16 13.48 0.52
N LEU A 255 -11.37 14.43 -0.41
CA LEU A 255 -12.71 14.84 -0.82
C LEU A 255 -13.48 13.68 -1.48
N ASP A 256 -12.85 12.92 -2.37
CA ASP A 256 -13.45 11.73 -2.99
C ASP A 256 -13.92 10.73 -1.93
N ALA A 257 -13.07 10.46 -0.94
CA ALA A 257 -13.40 9.59 0.18
C ALA A 257 -14.64 10.08 0.94
N LEU A 258 -14.71 11.37 1.27
CA LEU A 258 -15.86 11.97 1.95
C LEU A 258 -17.14 11.89 1.10
N CYS A 259 -17.04 12.07 -0.22
CA CYS A 259 -18.19 11.97 -1.11
C CYS A 259 -18.77 10.55 -1.15
N TYR A 260 -17.91 9.54 -1.33
CA TYR A 260 -18.33 8.14 -1.32
C TYR A 260 -18.84 7.71 0.06
N GLU A 261 -18.17 8.16 1.13
CA GLU A 261 -18.62 7.91 2.49
C GLU A 261 -20.01 8.47 2.71
N TYR A 262 -20.24 9.75 2.39
CA TYR A 262 -21.56 10.37 2.52
C TYR A 262 -22.62 9.62 1.72
N ALA A 263 -22.31 9.20 0.49
CA ALA A 263 -23.25 8.45 -0.33
C ALA A 263 -23.69 7.13 0.34
N VAL A 264 -22.77 6.47 1.07
CA VAL A 264 -23.00 5.22 1.79
C VAL A 264 -23.68 5.43 3.15
N THR A 265 -23.23 6.40 3.94
CA THR A 265 -23.63 6.57 5.34
C THR A 265 -24.76 7.57 5.53
N ARG A 266 -24.87 8.54 4.63
CA ARG A 266 -25.73 9.73 4.73
C ARG A 266 -25.49 10.56 6.00
N ASP A 267 -24.27 10.52 6.52
CA ASP A 267 -23.87 11.29 7.70
C ASP A 267 -23.76 12.80 7.38
N PRO A 268 -24.54 13.67 8.04
CA PRO A 268 -24.48 15.11 7.79
C PRO A 268 -23.14 15.75 8.18
N GLU A 269 -22.38 15.17 9.12
CA GLU A 269 -21.05 15.68 9.48
C GLU A 269 -20.06 15.44 8.33
N VAL A 270 -20.12 14.25 7.71
CA VAL A 270 -19.31 13.92 6.51
C VAL A 270 -19.69 14.83 5.35
N LYS A 271 -20.99 15.11 5.14
CA LYS A 271 -21.44 16.06 4.12
C LYS A 271 -20.85 17.46 4.34
N ALA A 272 -20.95 17.96 5.58
CA ALA A 272 -20.43 19.28 5.93
C ALA A 272 -18.90 19.36 5.72
N GLU A 273 -18.18 18.29 6.04
CA GLU A 273 -16.74 18.21 5.79
C GLU A 273 -16.42 18.14 4.29
N ALA A 274 -17.18 17.41 3.48
CA ALA A 274 -17.00 17.37 2.04
C ALA A 274 -17.17 18.77 1.42
N ILE A 275 -18.21 19.50 1.84
CA ILE A 275 -18.45 20.88 1.38
C ILE A 275 -17.31 21.81 1.84
N ASP A 276 -16.84 21.68 3.08
CA ASP A 276 -15.70 22.47 3.57
C ASP A 276 -14.40 22.18 2.80
N THR A 277 -14.12 20.92 2.48
CA THR A 277 -12.96 20.54 1.65
C THR A 277 -13.14 21.05 0.22
N PHE A 278 -14.33 20.98 -0.37
CA PHE A 278 -14.60 21.54 -1.70
C PHE A 278 -14.32 23.06 -1.75
N ARG A 279 -14.67 23.82 -0.71
CA ARG A 279 -14.30 25.24 -0.63
C ARG A 279 -12.78 25.46 -0.72
N THR A 280 -11.94 24.54 -0.25
CA THR A 280 -10.48 24.62 -0.44
C THR A 280 -10.11 24.40 -1.90
N ILE A 281 -10.69 23.39 -2.55
CA ILE A 281 -10.45 23.09 -3.96
C ILE A 281 -10.89 24.23 -4.88
N LYS A 282 -12.05 24.87 -4.60
CA LYS A 282 -12.50 26.06 -5.34
C LYS A 282 -11.59 27.27 -5.06
N TRP A 283 -11.13 27.44 -3.82
CA TRP A 283 -10.20 28.52 -3.48
C TRP A 283 -8.85 28.43 -4.22
N CYS A 284 -8.39 27.23 -4.59
CA CYS A 284 -7.22 27.09 -5.47
C CYS A 284 -7.38 27.87 -6.78
N GLU A 285 -8.59 27.97 -7.36
CA GLU A 285 -8.83 28.82 -8.54
C GLU A 285 -9.08 30.29 -8.17
N GLU A 286 -9.92 30.56 -7.16
CA GLU A 286 -10.30 31.95 -6.86
C GLU A 286 -9.19 32.81 -6.24
N ILE A 287 -8.13 32.20 -5.71
CA ILE A 287 -6.96 32.95 -5.24
C ILE A 287 -6.15 33.52 -6.41
N CYS A 288 -6.25 32.91 -7.60
CA CYS A 288 -5.51 33.32 -8.77
C CYS A 288 -6.18 34.53 -9.45
N PRO A 289 -5.39 35.51 -9.92
CA PRO A 289 -5.95 36.65 -10.66
C PRO A 289 -6.48 36.27 -12.05
N MET A 290 -6.16 35.08 -12.56
CA MET A 290 -6.64 34.53 -13.83
C MET A 290 -7.89 33.69 -13.55
N VAL A 291 -9.03 34.13 -14.09
CA VAL A 291 -10.27 33.35 -14.04
C VAL A 291 -10.06 32.00 -14.72
N GLY A 292 -10.34 30.92 -14.01
CA GLY A 292 -10.23 29.54 -14.49
C GLY A 292 -8.85 28.90 -14.36
N PHE A 293 -7.89 29.55 -13.69
CA PHE A 293 -6.59 28.95 -13.41
C PHE A 293 -6.51 28.49 -11.94
N PRO A 294 -6.46 27.17 -11.66
CA PRO A 294 -6.24 26.68 -10.31
C PRO A 294 -4.75 26.69 -9.93
N ALA A 295 -4.41 27.25 -8.78
CA ALA A 295 -3.10 27.12 -8.14
C ALA A 295 -2.84 25.68 -7.68
N ARG A 296 -1.58 25.25 -7.74
CA ARG A 296 -1.16 23.92 -7.25
C ARG A 296 -1.13 23.82 -5.73
N ALA A 297 -0.78 24.91 -5.06
CA ALA A 297 -0.67 25.00 -3.61
C ALA A 297 -0.86 26.45 -3.15
N ILE A 298 -1.25 26.64 -1.89
CA ILE A 298 -1.41 27.96 -1.27
C ILE A 298 -0.64 27.99 0.04
N TYR A 299 0.19 29.02 0.22
CA TYR A 299 0.97 29.32 1.42
C TYR A 299 0.41 30.56 2.11
N ALA A 300 0.27 30.51 3.44
CA ALA A 300 -0.10 31.66 4.25
C ALA A 300 1.18 32.40 4.65
N VAL A 301 1.31 33.67 4.28
CA VAL A 301 2.55 34.42 4.48
C VAL A 301 2.91 34.47 5.97
N GLY A 302 4.06 33.88 6.31
CA GLY A 302 4.58 33.84 7.67
C GLY A 302 4.20 32.59 8.48
N GLU A 303 3.45 31.65 7.93
CA GLU A 303 3.18 30.38 8.63
C GLU A 303 4.43 29.48 8.70
N GLU A 304 4.46 28.63 9.72
CA GLU A 304 5.49 27.62 9.92
C GLU A 304 5.24 26.39 9.01
N ALA A 305 5.72 26.45 7.78
CA ALA A 305 5.67 25.34 6.82
C ALA A 305 6.85 25.34 5.84
N ILE A 306 7.15 24.20 5.21
CA ILE A 306 8.15 24.08 4.14
C ILE A 306 7.44 24.18 2.80
N LYS A 307 7.79 25.17 1.97
CA LYS A 307 7.34 25.25 0.59
C LYS A 307 8.25 24.41 -0.30
N THR A 308 7.68 23.75 -1.31
CA THR A 308 8.49 23.17 -2.38
C THR A 308 9.28 24.24 -3.13
N GLU A 309 10.53 23.94 -3.45
CA GLU A 309 11.42 24.76 -4.27
C GLU A 309 11.39 24.34 -5.76
N GLY A 310 10.83 23.16 -6.06
CA GLY A 310 10.73 22.62 -7.41
C GLY A 310 9.38 22.90 -8.07
N GLY A 311 9.39 23.08 -9.38
CA GLY A 311 8.22 23.13 -10.26
C GLY A 311 8.29 22.06 -11.36
N SER A 312 7.38 22.15 -12.32
CA SER A 312 7.26 21.19 -13.41
C SER A 312 8.55 21.08 -14.24
N ALA A 313 8.87 19.87 -14.72
CA ALA A 313 10.02 19.58 -15.60
C ALA A 313 11.38 20.09 -15.05
N GLY A 314 11.58 20.03 -13.73
CA GLY A 314 12.84 20.42 -13.08
C GLY A 314 13.06 21.93 -13.01
N ARG A 315 12.02 22.74 -13.24
CA ARG A 315 12.06 24.20 -13.06
C ARG A 315 12.00 24.57 -11.58
N ALA A 316 12.30 25.83 -11.26
CA ALA A 316 12.08 26.37 -9.92
C ALA A 316 10.58 26.55 -9.65
N ALA A 317 10.18 26.45 -8.39
CA ALA A 317 8.80 26.71 -7.97
C ALA A 317 8.39 28.16 -8.25
N GLU A 318 7.23 28.34 -8.87
CA GLU A 318 6.64 29.65 -9.14
C GLU A 318 5.64 30.03 -8.06
N TRP A 319 6.13 30.67 -6.99
CA TRP A 319 5.28 31.22 -5.92
C TRP A 319 4.95 32.69 -6.18
N ASN A 320 3.66 33.01 -6.26
CA ASN A 320 3.12 34.32 -6.60
C ASN A 320 2.39 34.93 -5.39
N LEU A 321 2.80 36.12 -4.94
CA LEU A 321 2.20 36.83 -3.81
C LEU A 321 0.86 37.48 -4.21
N THR A 322 -0.17 37.35 -3.37
CA THR A 322 -1.45 38.05 -3.56
C THR A 322 -1.32 39.56 -3.32
N GLU A 323 -2.22 40.37 -3.92
CA GLU A 323 -2.20 41.83 -3.77
C GLU A 323 -2.32 42.30 -2.30
N ASP A 324 -3.06 41.54 -1.48
CA ASP A 324 -3.23 41.84 -0.06
C ASP A 324 -2.04 41.40 0.82
N GLY A 325 -1.04 40.73 0.21
CA GLY A 325 0.18 40.27 0.86
C GLY A 325 -0.01 39.16 1.90
N LYS A 326 -1.20 38.54 1.97
CA LYS A 326 -1.51 37.50 2.96
C LYS A 326 -1.17 36.10 2.50
N TRP A 327 -1.14 35.87 1.19
CA TRP A 327 -1.01 34.54 0.63
C TRP A 327 0.02 34.52 -0.50
N GLU A 328 0.68 33.39 -0.66
CA GLU A 328 1.34 33.04 -1.92
C GLU A 328 0.62 31.84 -2.52
N TRP A 329 0.40 31.86 -3.82
CA TRP A 329 -0.15 30.72 -4.56
C TRP A 329 0.89 30.22 -5.56
N LYS A 330 0.90 28.91 -5.79
CA LYS A 330 1.86 28.28 -6.68
C LYS A 330 1.29 28.09 -8.09
N GLY A 331 1.97 28.64 -9.09
CA GLY A 331 1.64 28.50 -10.52
C GLY A 331 2.26 27.27 -11.19
N ASP A 332 2.43 27.36 -12.52
CA ASP A 332 2.85 26.30 -13.45
C ASP A 332 2.04 25.00 -13.29
N THR A 333 0.71 25.17 -13.16
CA THR A 333 -0.25 24.10 -12.91
C THR A 333 -0.24 23.04 -14.00
N SER A 334 0.13 21.82 -13.61
CA SER A 334 0.22 20.67 -14.49
C SER A 334 -1.14 19.99 -14.70
N SER A 335 -1.23 19.15 -15.74
CA SER A 335 -2.46 18.44 -16.13
C SER A 335 -2.96 17.46 -15.07
N ASP A 336 -2.09 17.00 -14.16
CA ASP A 336 -2.42 16.15 -13.03
C ASP A 336 -3.34 16.84 -12.00
N GLU A 337 -3.08 18.11 -11.70
CA GLU A 337 -3.93 18.96 -10.85
C GLU A 337 -5.31 19.11 -11.48
N VAL A 338 -5.34 19.45 -12.78
CA VAL A 338 -6.59 19.61 -13.54
C VAL A 338 -7.37 18.29 -13.59
N ALA A 339 -6.72 17.17 -13.91
CA ALA A 339 -7.39 15.86 -13.94
C ALA A 339 -7.97 15.48 -12.58
N SER A 340 -7.27 15.80 -11.48
CA SER A 340 -7.74 15.55 -10.11
C SER A 340 -8.96 16.40 -9.77
N HIS A 341 -8.93 17.70 -10.10
CA HIS A 341 -10.08 18.60 -9.95
C HIS A 341 -11.31 18.07 -10.71
N TYR A 342 -11.17 17.71 -11.98
CA TYR A 342 -12.31 17.24 -12.79
C TYR A 342 -12.90 15.92 -12.29
N TYR A 343 -12.06 14.93 -11.95
CA TYR A 343 -12.53 13.66 -11.38
C TYR A 343 -13.28 13.89 -10.05
N THR A 344 -12.71 14.70 -9.17
CA THR A 344 -13.27 14.97 -7.84
C THR A 344 -14.57 15.76 -7.92
N LEU A 345 -14.62 16.80 -8.76
CA LEU A 345 -15.82 17.61 -8.94
C LEU A 345 -16.94 16.81 -9.60
N PHE A 346 -16.62 15.88 -10.51
CA PHE A 346 -17.60 14.93 -11.03
C PHE A 346 -18.24 14.12 -9.88
N ILE A 347 -17.44 13.54 -8.99
CA ILE A 347 -17.94 12.75 -7.86
C ILE A 347 -18.72 13.62 -6.88
N PHE A 348 -18.16 14.76 -6.49
CA PHE A 348 -18.78 15.71 -5.57
C PHE A 348 -20.12 16.21 -6.10
N TYR A 349 -20.18 16.55 -7.38
CA TYR A 349 -21.42 16.96 -8.05
C TYR A 349 -22.48 15.87 -7.97
N GLU A 350 -22.13 14.63 -8.35
CA GLU A 350 -23.08 13.51 -8.40
C GLU A 350 -23.57 13.06 -7.01
N LEU A 351 -22.69 13.10 -6.00
CA LEU A 351 -22.96 12.47 -4.70
C LEU A 351 -23.32 13.44 -3.58
N VAL A 352 -22.93 14.71 -3.67
CA VAL A 352 -23.04 15.69 -2.58
C VAL A 352 -23.74 16.97 -3.02
N ALA A 353 -23.24 17.62 -4.07
CA ALA A 353 -23.58 19.01 -4.39
C ALA A 353 -25.05 19.22 -4.76
N LYS A 354 -25.64 18.30 -5.54
CA LYS A 354 -27.05 18.36 -6.02
C LYS A 354 -28.11 18.47 -4.92
N GLU A 355 -27.75 18.21 -3.67
CA GLU A 355 -28.66 18.34 -2.53
C GLU A 355 -28.73 19.77 -1.95
N ASP A 356 -27.91 20.69 -2.43
CA ASP A 356 -27.88 22.09 -2.02
C ASP A 356 -27.61 23.00 -3.23
N GLU A 357 -28.58 23.85 -3.59
CA GLU A 357 -28.54 24.68 -4.80
C GLU A 357 -27.32 25.64 -4.84
N ALA A 358 -26.91 26.18 -3.68
CA ALA A 358 -25.75 27.08 -3.63
C ALA A 358 -24.44 26.32 -3.84
N VAL A 359 -24.32 25.14 -3.24
CA VAL A 359 -23.15 24.25 -3.39
C VAL A 359 -23.08 23.69 -4.81
N GLU A 360 -24.22 23.29 -5.38
CA GLU A 360 -24.31 22.84 -6.77
C GLU A 360 -23.85 23.94 -7.73
N ALA A 361 -24.39 25.16 -7.58
CA ALA A 361 -24.01 26.29 -8.40
C ALA A 361 -22.50 26.60 -8.31
N ALA A 362 -21.91 26.54 -7.10
CA ALA A 362 -20.48 26.75 -6.91
C ALA A 362 -19.61 25.68 -7.58
N ALA A 363 -20.05 24.40 -7.56
CA ALA A 363 -19.37 23.31 -8.24
C ALA A 363 -19.42 23.44 -9.77
N VAL A 364 -20.59 23.79 -10.31
CA VAL A 364 -20.79 24.06 -11.74
C VAL A 364 -19.94 25.26 -12.19
N GLU A 365 -19.94 26.35 -11.42
CA GLU A 365 -19.14 27.54 -11.71
C GLU A 365 -17.63 27.22 -11.75
N HIS A 366 -17.12 26.43 -10.79
CA HIS A 366 -15.71 26.03 -10.75
C HIS A 366 -15.28 25.28 -12.02
N ILE A 367 -16.07 24.29 -12.44
CA ILE A 367 -15.83 23.54 -13.69
C ILE A 367 -15.96 24.47 -14.90
N GLN A 368 -16.98 25.32 -14.94
CA GLN A 368 -17.18 26.27 -16.03
C GLN A 368 -15.97 27.16 -16.23
N ARG A 369 -15.47 27.79 -15.16
CA ARG A 369 -14.34 28.74 -15.22
C ARG A 369 -13.08 28.08 -15.76
N ILE A 370 -12.73 26.90 -15.24
CA ILE A 370 -11.54 26.16 -15.69
C ILE A 370 -11.72 25.71 -17.15
N THR A 371 -12.89 25.17 -17.51
CA THR A 371 -13.16 24.72 -18.89
C THR A 371 -13.08 25.88 -19.87
N ASP A 372 -13.71 27.01 -19.53
CA ASP A 372 -13.74 28.20 -20.37
C ASP A 372 -12.32 28.74 -20.59
N HIS A 373 -11.49 28.80 -19.53
CA HIS A 373 -10.09 29.18 -19.66
C HIS A 373 -9.32 28.25 -20.60
N ILE A 374 -9.51 26.94 -20.52
CA ILE A 374 -8.83 25.98 -21.41
C ILE A 374 -9.27 26.17 -22.87
N ILE A 375 -10.57 26.23 -23.14
CA ILE A 375 -11.11 26.36 -24.51
C ILE A 375 -10.73 27.71 -25.12
N ASP A 376 -10.96 28.80 -24.39
CA ASP A 376 -10.78 30.17 -24.90
C ASP A 376 -9.32 30.50 -25.15
N ASN A 377 -8.39 29.79 -24.50
CA ASN A 377 -6.96 29.92 -24.72
C ASN A 377 -6.38 28.95 -25.77
N GLY A 378 -7.23 28.15 -26.41
CA GLY A 378 -6.85 27.25 -27.50
C GLY A 378 -6.43 25.86 -27.04
N TRP A 379 -7.15 25.29 -26.06
CA TRP A 379 -6.86 23.99 -25.44
C TRP A 379 -5.56 23.94 -24.64
N VAL A 380 -5.25 25.05 -23.95
CA VAL A 380 -4.11 25.12 -23.02
C VAL A 380 -4.53 25.86 -21.75
N LEU A 381 -3.95 25.46 -20.63
CA LEU A 381 -4.01 26.25 -19.39
C LEU A 381 -2.93 27.33 -19.47
N ARG A 382 -3.32 28.60 -19.65
CA ARG A 382 -2.38 29.74 -19.61
C ARG A 382 -2.17 30.22 -18.19
N ASP A 383 -0.91 30.45 -17.85
CA ASP A 383 -0.47 30.93 -16.55
C ASP A 383 -0.52 32.47 -16.46
N TYR A 384 -0.15 33.02 -15.31
CA TYR A 384 -0.06 34.44 -14.98
C TYR A 384 0.78 35.25 -15.97
N ASP A 385 1.82 34.66 -16.54
CA ASP A 385 2.67 35.29 -17.54
C ASP A 385 2.08 35.28 -18.97
N GLY A 386 0.89 34.70 -19.15
CA GLY A 386 0.17 34.56 -20.42
C GLY A 386 0.67 33.41 -21.31
N LYS A 387 1.68 32.65 -20.87
CA LYS A 387 2.17 31.47 -21.60
C LYS A 387 1.44 30.21 -21.14
N PRO A 388 1.38 29.17 -21.98
CA PRO A 388 0.94 27.85 -21.54
C PRO A 388 1.82 27.34 -20.40
N THR A 389 1.21 26.68 -19.43
CA THR A 389 1.93 25.85 -18.45
C THR A 389 2.70 24.73 -19.15
N VAL A 390 3.59 24.04 -18.43
CA VAL A 390 4.39 22.95 -19.01
C VAL A 390 3.52 21.80 -19.51
N TRP A 391 2.62 21.29 -18.67
CA TRP A 391 1.96 19.99 -18.90
C TRP A 391 0.45 20.09 -19.15
N ALA A 392 -0.24 21.15 -18.71
CA ALA A 392 -1.68 21.33 -18.96
C ALA A 392 -1.93 21.88 -20.37
N ARG A 393 -1.58 21.06 -21.37
CA ARG A 393 -1.67 21.36 -22.80
C ARG A 393 -2.35 20.23 -23.55
N TRP A 394 -3.45 20.57 -24.20
CA TRP A 394 -4.28 19.66 -25.00
C TRP A 394 -4.44 20.14 -26.43
N ASP A 395 -3.60 21.09 -26.84
CA ASP A 395 -3.58 21.65 -28.18
C ASP A 395 -2.84 20.72 -29.15
N ARG A 396 -3.16 20.85 -30.44
CA ARG A 396 -2.53 20.03 -31.50
C ARG A 396 -1.03 20.27 -31.63
N ASP A 397 -0.54 21.48 -31.37
CA ASP A 397 0.88 21.78 -31.55
C ASP A 397 1.72 21.04 -30.50
N PHE A 398 1.21 20.89 -29.28
CA PHE A 398 1.84 20.07 -28.24
C PHE A 398 1.73 18.57 -28.50
N ILE A 399 0.50 18.09 -28.76
CA ILE A 399 0.20 16.65 -28.87
C ILE A 399 0.88 15.99 -30.09
N PHE A 400 1.14 16.75 -31.16
CA PHE A 400 1.85 16.26 -32.35
C PHE A 400 3.32 16.65 -32.41
N ASP A 401 3.84 17.27 -31.35
CA ASP A 401 5.26 17.57 -31.23
C ASP A 401 6.10 16.28 -31.18
N HIS A 402 7.29 16.32 -31.78
CA HIS A 402 8.19 15.17 -31.80
C HIS A 402 8.76 14.85 -30.42
N GLU A 403 8.94 15.86 -29.55
CA GLU A 403 9.51 15.67 -28.21
C GLU A 403 8.50 15.09 -27.21
N HIS A 404 7.20 15.32 -27.43
CA HIS A 404 6.10 14.93 -26.51
C HIS A 404 5.16 13.88 -27.13
N HIS A 405 5.67 13.09 -28.08
CA HIS A 405 4.88 12.13 -28.85
C HIS A 405 4.24 11.00 -28.03
N ASP A 406 4.63 10.81 -26.78
CA ASP A 406 4.06 9.88 -25.82
C ASP A 406 2.87 10.46 -25.03
N GLU A 407 2.74 11.79 -24.99
CA GLU A 407 1.63 12.48 -24.30
C GLU A 407 0.32 12.43 -25.10
N TYR A 408 0.39 12.23 -26.43
CA TYR A 408 -0.75 12.47 -27.32
C TYR A 408 -2.03 11.73 -26.91
N ALA A 409 -1.88 10.47 -26.46
CA ALA A 409 -3.01 9.60 -26.18
C ALA A 409 -3.62 9.87 -24.79
N LEU A 410 -2.79 10.23 -23.80
CA LEU A 410 -3.26 10.63 -22.48
C LEU A 410 -3.94 11.99 -22.55
N ASN A 411 -3.30 12.97 -23.18
CA ASN A 411 -3.83 14.33 -23.29
C ASN A 411 -5.11 14.34 -24.13
N SER A 412 -5.20 13.53 -25.19
CA SER A 412 -6.47 13.35 -25.90
C SER A 412 -7.59 12.83 -25.00
N ALA A 413 -7.29 11.87 -24.12
CA ALA A 413 -8.27 11.32 -23.18
C ALA A 413 -8.67 12.36 -22.11
N GLN A 414 -7.73 13.15 -21.60
CA GLN A 414 -8.00 14.25 -20.68
C GLN A 414 -8.88 15.33 -21.33
N ALA A 415 -8.60 15.73 -22.57
CA ALA A 415 -9.40 16.71 -23.29
C ALA A 415 -10.84 16.23 -23.51
N MET A 416 -11.00 14.95 -23.91
CA MET A 416 -12.32 14.32 -24.02
C MET A 416 -13.05 14.27 -22.68
N ASN A 417 -12.32 14.01 -21.58
CA ASN A 417 -12.89 14.02 -20.23
C ASN A 417 -13.35 15.41 -19.79
N ILE A 418 -12.47 16.41 -19.93
CA ILE A 418 -12.75 17.82 -19.60
C ILE A 418 -14.05 18.27 -20.25
N ILE A 419 -14.18 18.02 -21.57
CA ILE A 419 -15.36 18.48 -22.29
C ILE A 419 -16.62 17.72 -21.93
N GLU A 420 -16.52 16.41 -21.66
CA GLU A 420 -17.69 15.61 -21.34
C GLU A 420 -18.27 16.01 -19.98
N ILE A 421 -17.41 16.27 -18.99
CA ILE A 421 -17.83 16.79 -17.67
C ILE A 421 -18.48 18.17 -17.84
N ALA A 422 -17.85 19.09 -18.55
CA ALA A 422 -18.39 20.44 -18.76
C ALA A 422 -19.74 20.42 -19.50
N ARG A 423 -19.90 19.55 -20.51
CA ARG A 423 -21.17 19.35 -21.21
C ARG A 423 -22.28 18.86 -20.29
N HIS A 424 -21.96 17.99 -19.33
CA HIS A 424 -22.95 17.44 -18.41
C HIS A 424 -23.31 18.41 -17.29
N MET A 425 -22.31 19.04 -16.68
CA MET A 425 -22.50 19.91 -15.50
C MET A 425 -22.94 21.33 -15.87
N VAL A 426 -22.37 21.91 -16.94
CA VAL A 426 -22.62 23.30 -17.34
C VAL A 426 -23.61 23.34 -18.50
N GLY A 427 -23.34 22.56 -19.55
CA GLY A 427 -24.14 22.53 -20.76
C GLY A 427 -24.05 23.81 -21.62
N GLY A 428 -24.50 23.72 -22.87
CA GLY A 428 -24.53 24.85 -23.80
C GLY A 428 -23.74 24.63 -25.09
N GLU A 429 -24.04 25.46 -26.10
CA GLU A 429 -23.54 25.29 -27.47
C GLU A 429 -22.01 25.35 -27.58
N LYS A 430 -21.36 26.16 -26.74
CA LYS A 430 -19.89 26.27 -26.67
C LYS A 430 -19.23 24.90 -26.45
N TYR A 431 -19.76 24.12 -25.50
CA TYR A 431 -19.17 22.84 -25.14
C TYR A 431 -19.48 21.73 -26.17
N ASP A 432 -20.65 21.81 -26.82
CA ASP A 432 -20.99 20.93 -27.94
C ASP A 432 -20.05 21.15 -29.13
N GLN A 433 -19.78 22.41 -29.48
CA GLN A 433 -18.84 22.79 -30.54
C GLN A 433 -17.41 22.38 -30.20
N ALA A 434 -16.97 22.56 -28.95
CA ALA A 434 -15.66 22.13 -28.48
C ALA A 434 -15.50 20.59 -28.53
N LYS A 435 -16.51 19.80 -28.15
CA LYS A 435 -16.47 18.33 -28.32
C LYS A 435 -16.39 17.95 -29.81
N GLN A 436 -17.13 18.64 -30.67
CA GLN A 436 -17.08 18.41 -32.12
C GLN A 436 -15.67 18.71 -32.68
N GLN A 437 -15.02 19.78 -32.23
CA GLN A 437 -13.65 20.10 -32.59
C GLN A 437 -12.67 18.98 -32.20
N LEU A 438 -12.76 18.45 -30.97
CA LEU A 438 -11.89 17.34 -30.54
C LEU A 438 -12.11 16.06 -31.36
N ILE A 439 -13.36 15.78 -31.73
CA ILE A 439 -13.71 14.67 -32.61
C ILE A 439 -13.05 14.86 -33.99
N GLU A 440 -13.12 16.07 -34.56
CA GLU A 440 -12.47 16.40 -35.84
C GLU A 440 -10.94 16.34 -35.78
N TRP A 441 -10.36 16.58 -34.61
CA TRP A 441 -8.93 16.38 -34.37
C TRP A 441 -8.54 14.91 -34.20
N GLY A 442 -9.51 13.99 -34.14
CA GLY A 442 -9.28 12.55 -34.03
C GLY A 442 -9.00 12.06 -32.60
N TYR A 443 -9.23 12.90 -31.58
CA TYR A 443 -8.89 12.59 -30.19
C TYR A 443 -9.57 11.33 -29.65
N PRO A 444 -10.85 11.03 -29.97
CA PRO A 444 -11.47 9.77 -29.55
C PRO A 444 -10.66 8.53 -29.96
N GLU A 445 -10.13 8.50 -31.18
CA GLU A 445 -9.35 7.36 -31.67
C GLU A 445 -7.98 7.26 -30.99
N MET A 446 -7.34 8.41 -30.74
CA MET A 446 -6.05 8.48 -30.04
C MET A 446 -6.12 7.93 -28.62
N THR A 447 -7.26 8.12 -27.94
CA THR A 447 -7.46 7.57 -26.58
C THR A 447 -7.22 6.06 -26.52
N LEU A 448 -7.38 5.30 -27.61
CA LEU A 448 -7.11 3.85 -27.61
C LEU A 448 -5.69 3.52 -27.08
N ARG A 449 -4.74 4.43 -27.26
CA ARG A 449 -3.33 4.24 -26.92
C ARG A 449 -2.90 4.85 -25.59
N THR A 450 -3.83 5.38 -24.77
CA THR A 450 -3.52 6.13 -23.53
C THR A 450 -2.42 5.49 -22.68
N LYS A 451 -2.50 4.20 -22.33
CA LYS A 451 -1.34 3.51 -21.72
C LYS A 451 -0.25 3.27 -22.75
N ILE A 452 0.85 4.01 -22.72
CA ILE A 452 2.04 3.69 -23.51
C ILE A 452 3.02 2.91 -22.63
N VAL A 453 3.63 1.85 -23.19
CA VAL A 453 4.56 0.95 -22.47
C VAL A 453 5.96 0.94 -23.09
N PHE A 454 6.18 1.75 -24.14
CA PHE A 454 7.43 1.85 -24.87
C PHE A 454 7.48 3.20 -25.60
N PRO A 455 8.62 3.94 -25.61
CA PRO A 455 9.93 3.55 -25.07
C PRO A 455 10.09 3.75 -23.56
N GLY A 456 9.18 4.48 -22.90
CA GLY A 456 9.16 4.70 -21.46
C GLY A 456 7.91 4.13 -20.80
N TYR A 457 7.98 3.90 -19.49
CA TYR A 457 6.84 3.54 -18.66
C TYR A 457 6.72 4.54 -17.51
N THR A 458 5.63 5.28 -17.51
CA THR A 458 5.34 6.31 -16.51
C THR A 458 4.17 5.86 -15.63
N HIS A 459 4.36 5.84 -14.32
CA HIS A 459 3.33 5.37 -13.37
C HIS A 459 2.31 6.44 -13.01
N PHE A 460 2.72 7.71 -12.92
CA PHE A 460 1.79 8.78 -12.58
C PHE A 460 0.72 8.99 -13.67
N ASP A 461 1.08 8.85 -14.94
CA ASP A 461 0.16 8.90 -16.09
C ASP A 461 -0.99 7.89 -16.01
N ASP A 462 -0.77 6.74 -15.37
CA ASP A 462 -1.81 5.75 -15.17
C ASP A 462 -2.93 6.30 -14.30
N ARG A 463 -2.57 7.00 -13.22
CA ARG A 463 -3.57 7.66 -12.38
C ARG A 463 -4.36 8.66 -13.19
N LEU A 464 -3.69 9.52 -13.96
CA LEU A 464 -4.33 10.55 -14.79
C LEU A 464 -5.30 9.92 -15.81
N ALA A 465 -4.92 8.80 -16.42
CA ALA A 465 -5.77 8.06 -17.34
C ALA A 465 -7.05 7.55 -16.64
N PHE A 466 -6.92 6.97 -15.44
CA PHE A 466 -8.05 6.41 -14.70
C PHE A 466 -8.96 7.48 -14.08
N LEU A 467 -8.41 8.61 -13.65
CA LEU A 467 -9.18 9.82 -13.32
C LEU A 467 -10.04 10.27 -14.51
N GLY A 468 -9.52 10.12 -15.74
CA GLY A 468 -10.24 10.44 -16.97
C GLY A 468 -11.28 9.39 -17.37
N TYR A 469 -10.95 8.10 -17.30
CA TYR A 469 -11.85 7.03 -17.75
C TYR A 469 -13.17 7.00 -17.01
N TYR A 470 -13.15 7.26 -15.70
CA TYR A 470 -14.32 7.11 -14.84
C TYR A 470 -15.47 8.07 -15.22
N PRO A 471 -15.31 9.40 -15.18
CA PRO A 471 -16.29 10.34 -15.71
C PRO A 471 -16.59 10.13 -17.20
N LEU A 472 -15.56 9.96 -18.05
CA LEU A 472 -15.74 9.81 -19.49
C LEU A 472 -16.63 8.62 -19.86
N LEU A 473 -16.41 7.45 -19.25
CA LEU A 473 -17.25 6.26 -19.45
C LEU A 473 -18.54 6.28 -18.62
N THR A 474 -18.73 7.24 -17.73
CA THR A 474 -20.03 7.42 -17.06
C THR A 474 -20.96 8.28 -17.90
N TYR A 475 -20.47 9.38 -18.46
CA TYR A 475 -21.29 10.34 -19.22
C TYR A 475 -21.37 10.05 -20.73
N GLU A 476 -20.33 9.46 -21.36
CA GLU A 476 -20.37 9.23 -22.80
C GLU A 476 -21.41 8.15 -23.16
N SER A 477 -22.40 8.58 -23.95
CA SER A 477 -23.50 7.73 -24.43
C SER A 477 -23.48 7.51 -25.94
N ASP A 478 -22.64 8.21 -26.71
CA ASP A 478 -22.52 8.00 -28.15
C ASP A 478 -21.93 6.59 -28.43
N PRO A 479 -22.70 5.70 -29.09
CA PRO A 479 -22.25 4.34 -29.38
C PRO A 479 -21.05 4.26 -30.34
N LYS A 480 -20.66 5.37 -31.00
CA LYS A 480 -19.47 5.45 -31.85
C LYS A 480 -18.22 5.88 -31.07
N LEU A 481 -18.37 6.66 -30.01
CA LEU A 481 -17.25 7.18 -29.21
C LEU A 481 -16.93 6.24 -28.04
N ARG A 482 -17.95 5.81 -27.29
CA ARG A 482 -17.82 4.94 -26.12
C ARG A 482 -16.94 3.70 -26.34
N PRO A 483 -17.01 2.98 -27.49
CA PRO A 483 -16.16 1.81 -27.72
C PRO A 483 -14.65 2.12 -27.80
N TRP A 484 -14.24 3.35 -28.13
CA TRP A 484 -12.82 3.73 -28.09
C TRP A 484 -12.33 3.80 -26.65
N TYR A 485 -13.09 4.48 -25.79
CA TYR A 485 -12.79 4.65 -24.37
C TYR A 485 -12.81 3.31 -23.62
N MET A 486 -13.80 2.46 -23.90
CA MET A 486 -13.89 1.13 -23.26
C MET A 486 -12.71 0.23 -23.66
N ARG A 487 -12.30 0.24 -24.92
CA ARG A 487 -11.10 -0.51 -25.36
C ARG A 487 -9.83 0.05 -24.75
N SER A 488 -9.75 1.38 -24.62
CA SER A 488 -8.63 2.05 -23.95
C SER A 488 -8.51 1.61 -22.49
N LEU A 489 -9.60 1.69 -21.71
CA LEU A 489 -9.65 1.22 -20.32
C LEU A 489 -9.22 -0.25 -20.21
N GLN A 490 -9.80 -1.15 -21.01
CA GLN A 490 -9.46 -2.58 -20.94
C GLN A 490 -7.99 -2.85 -21.25
N ARG A 491 -7.41 -2.13 -22.22
CA ARG A 491 -5.99 -2.24 -22.56
C ARG A 491 -5.09 -1.70 -21.45
N SER A 492 -5.43 -0.55 -20.88
CA SER A 492 -4.68 0.06 -19.77
C SER A 492 -4.75 -0.82 -18.52
N TRP A 493 -5.92 -1.36 -18.20
CA TRP A 493 -6.09 -2.29 -17.09
C TRP A 493 -5.34 -3.60 -17.28
N GLU A 494 -5.26 -4.17 -18.48
CA GLU A 494 -4.44 -5.37 -18.72
C GLU A 494 -2.96 -5.15 -18.35
N ALA A 495 -2.43 -3.95 -18.62
CA ALA A 495 -1.07 -3.59 -18.23
C ALA A 495 -0.94 -3.34 -16.71
N LYS A 496 -2.01 -2.90 -16.03
CA LYS A 496 -1.99 -2.53 -14.61
C LYS A 496 -2.43 -3.62 -13.65
N ARG A 497 -3.22 -4.60 -14.10
CA ARG A 497 -3.88 -5.55 -13.21
C ARG A 497 -2.90 -6.44 -12.43
N PHE A 498 -1.65 -6.55 -12.87
CA PHE A 498 -0.61 -7.29 -12.15
C PHE A 498 -0.04 -6.52 -10.96
N GLU A 499 -0.19 -5.18 -10.96
CA GLU A 499 0.33 -4.30 -9.91
C GLU A 499 -0.49 -4.35 -8.61
N ASN A 500 -1.66 -5.01 -8.62
CA ASN A 500 -2.51 -5.26 -7.46
C ASN A 500 -2.98 -4.00 -6.69
N GLN A 501 -2.98 -2.83 -7.33
CA GLN A 501 -3.42 -1.58 -6.70
C GLN A 501 -4.95 -1.47 -6.71
N THR A 502 -5.55 -1.44 -5.51
CA THR A 502 -7.02 -1.49 -5.30
C THR A 502 -7.81 -0.50 -6.15
N TRP A 503 -7.39 0.77 -6.21
CA TRP A 503 -8.16 1.83 -6.85
C TRP A 503 -8.37 1.60 -8.36
N PHE A 504 -7.33 1.14 -9.05
CA PHE A 504 -7.40 0.77 -10.47
C PHE A 504 -8.35 -0.42 -10.71
N HIS A 505 -8.35 -1.40 -9.79
CA HIS A 505 -9.27 -2.53 -9.84
C HIS A 505 -10.73 -2.08 -9.66
N TYR A 506 -11.01 -1.20 -8.69
CA TYR A 506 -12.36 -0.71 -8.43
C TYR A 506 -12.91 0.14 -9.56
N ILE A 507 -12.12 1.04 -10.16
CA ILE A 507 -12.56 1.77 -11.36
C ILE A 507 -12.89 0.82 -12.51
N TYR A 508 -12.04 -0.18 -12.75
CA TYR A 508 -12.30 -1.17 -13.80
C TYR A 508 -13.59 -1.95 -13.53
N GLY A 509 -13.77 -2.47 -12.32
CA GLY A 509 -14.97 -3.22 -11.94
C GLY A 509 -16.24 -2.35 -12.04
N ALA A 510 -16.17 -1.11 -11.58
CA ALA A 510 -17.31 -0.17 -11.58
C ALA A 510 -17.78 0.16 -13.00
N LEU A 511 -16.86 0.36 -13.94
CA LEU A 511 -17.17 0.76 -15.32
C LEU A 511 -17.52 -0.42 -16.23
N THR A 512 -17.06 -1.63 -15.91
CA THR A 512 -17.20 -2.79 -16.80
C THR A 512 -18.16 -3.86 -16.27
N GLY A 513 -18.34 -3.96 -14.96
CA GLY A 513 -19.04 -5.07 -14.32
C GLY A 513 -18.30 -6.41 -14.39
N ASN A 514 -17.04 -6.44 -14.84
CA ASN A 514 -16.23 -7.65 -14.95
C ASN A 514 -15.52 -7.98 -13.62
N GLU A 515 -15.01 -9.21 -13.51
CA GLU A 515 -14.09 -9.60 -12.43
C GLU A 515 -12.83 -8.71 -12.49
N MET A 516 -12.45 -8.15 -11.34
CA MET A 516 -11.46 -7.08 -11.23
C MET A 516 -10.26 -7.48 -10.36
N ARG A 517 -10.03 -8.77 -10.12
CA ARG A 517 -9.10 -9.31 -9.13
C ARG A 517 -9.47 -8.94 -7.69
N SER A 518 -10.71 -9.26 -7.33
CA SER A 518 -11.35 -8.85 -6.07
C SER A 518 -10.53 -9.21 -4.83
N GLU A 519 -9.94 -10.41 -4.78
CA GLU A 519 -9.08 -10.84 -3.67
C GLU A 519 -7.82 -9.95 -3.54
N ALA A 520 -7.09 -9.74 -4.64
CA ALA A 520 -5.91 -8.89 -4.66
C ALA A 520 -6.22 -7.43 -4.27
N ALA A 521 -7.37 -6.90 -4.73
CA ALA A 521 -7.82 -5.56 -4.37
C ALA A 521 -8.10 -5.42 -2.86
N ILE A 522 -8.68 -6.45 -2.22
CA ILE A 522 -8.94 -6.49 -0.77
C ILE A 522 -7.64 -6.68 0.01
N ASP A 523 -6.76 -7.57 -0.45
CA ASP A 523 -5.49 -7.83 0.23
C ASP A 523 -4.57 -6.62 0.21
N HIS A 524 -4.57 -5.84 -0.87
CA HIS A 524 -3.86 -4.56 -0.91
C HIS A 524 -4.34 -3.59 0.18
N LEU A 525 -5.67 -3.47 0.43
CA LEU A 525 -6.19 -2.68 1.55
C LEU A 525 -5.84 -3.28 2.92
N ARG A 526 -5.86 -4.61 3.06
CA ARG A 526 -5.43 -5.27 4.31
C ARG A 526 -3.97 -4.98 4.63
N GLN A 527 -3.11 -4.97 3.62
CA GLN A 527 -1.67 -4.76 3.73
C GLN A 527 -1.27 -3.30 3.99
N TYR A 528 -2.16 -2.32 3.78
CA TYR A 528 -1.87 -0.90 4.08
C TYR A 528 -1.37 -0.73 5.52
N PRO A 529 -0.20 -0.13 5.77
CA PRO A 529 0.35 -0.07 7.13
C PRO A 529 -0.43 0.94 7.99
N LEU A 530 -0.67 0.63 9.27
CA LEU A 530 -1.30 1.58 10.20
C LEU A 530 -0.37 2.74 10.57
N ASP A 531 0.94 2.53 10.48
CA ASP A 531 1.92 3.58 10.70
C ASP A 531 2.28 4.25 9.38
N CYS A 532 1.91 5.53 9.24
CA CYS A 532 2.11 6.29 8.02
C CYS A 532 3.52 6.90 7.89
N ARG A 533 4.45 6.57 8.80
CA ARG A 533 5.85 6.99 8.67
C ARG A 533 6.52 6.37 7.42
N ASP A 534 7.31 7.19 6.72
CA ASP A 534 8.08 6.78 5.55
C ASP A 534 9.40 6.11 5.95
N TYR A 535 9.30 4.82 6.28
CA TYR A 535 10.46 3.99 6.59
C TYR A 535 11.25 3.63 5.35
N ALA A 536 12.56 3.40 5.53
CA ALA A 536 13.37 2.78 4.50
C ALA A 536 12.93 1.32 4.29
N PHE A 537 12.96 0.88 3.04
CA PHE A 537 12.74 -0.51 2.66
C PHE A 537 13.72 -0.92 1.57
N THR A 538 14.16 -2.18 1.64
CA THR A 538 15.04 -2.81 0.65
C THR A 538 14.48 -4.20 0.35
N ASN A 539 14.12 -4.46 -0.91
CA ASN A 539 13.62 -5.74 -1.39
C ASN A 539 14.46 -6.32 -2.52
N SER A 540 15.39 -5.57 -3.10
CA SER A 540 16.19 -6.02 -4.26
C SER A 540 17.07 -7.26 -4.00
N HIS A 541 17.30 -7.62 -2.74
CA HIS A 541 17.99 -8.86 -2.35
C HIS A 541 17.09 -10.10 -2.31
N ARG A 542 15.77 -9.96 -2.51
CA ARG A 542 14.84 -11.07 -2.35
C ARG A 542 14.85 -12.02 -3.55
N ASP A 543 14.62 -13.28 -3.23
CA ASP A 543 14.69 -14.38 -4.21
C ASP A 543 13.30 -14.74 -4.78
N ASP A 544 12.21 -14.20 -4.22
CA ASP A 544 10.81 -14.56 -4.54
C ASP A 544 10.10 -13.56 -5.48
N LEU A 545 10.87 -12.77 -6.23
CA LEU A 545 10.35 -11.62 -6.96
C LEU A 545 9.86 -11.93 -8.37
N GLN A 546 9.69 -13.18 -8.76
CA GLN A 546 9.28 -13.54 -10.12
C GLN A 546 7.88 -13.01 -10.44
N VAL A 547 7.70 -12.51 -11.67
CA VAL A 547 6.38 -12.15 -12.18
C VAL A 547 5.45 -13.38 -12.11
N PRO A 548 4.26 -13.26 -11.50
CA PRO A 548 3.36 -14.41 -11.35
C PRO A 548 2.91 -14.98 -12.70
N GLU A 549 2.67 -16.29 -12.75
CA GLU A 549 2.20 -16.97 -13.95
C GLU A 549 0.90 -16.33 -14.50
N GLY A 550 0.81 -16.18 -15.82
CA GLY A 550 -0.34 -15.56 -16.48
C GLY A 550 -0.36 -14.03 -16.48
N PHE A 551 0.67 -13.39 -15.90
CA PHE A 551 0.89 -11.96 -15.99
C PHE A 551 2.11 -11.63 -16.85
N ARG A 552 2.11 -10.40 -17.35
CA ARG A 552 3.25 -9.81 -18.04
C ARG A 552 3.56 -8.48 -17.41
N ASN A 553 4.77 -8.35 -16.88
CA ASN A 553 5.33 -7.06 -16.53
C ASN A 553 6.02 -6.49 -17.78
N TYR A 554 5.70 -5.24 -18.13
CA TYR A 554 6.25 -4.55 -19.30
C TYR A 554 7.41 -3.61 -18.94
N VAL A 555 7.74 -3.49 -17.66
CA VAL A 555 8.71 -2.53 -17.09
C VAL A 555 9.95 -3.25 -16.59
N THR A 556 9.75 -4.30 -15.80
CA THR A 556 10.80 -5.06 -15.12
C THR A 556 10.52 -6.56 -15.18
N ASP A 557 11.46 -7.37 -14.69
CA ASP A 557 11.28 -8.82 -14.53
C ASP A 557 10.80 -9.20 -13.12
N THR A 558 10.31 -8.22 -12.34
CA THR A 558 9.90 -8.42 -10.94
C THR A 558 8.39 -8.31 -10.72
N LYS A 559 7.86 -8.96 -9.68
CA LYS A 559 6.48 -8.78 -9.22
C LYS A 559 6.30 -7.42 -8.53
N ALA A 560 5.05 -6.97 -8.49
CA ALA A 560 4.67 -5.80 -7.71
C ALA A 560 4.66 -6.09 -6.20
N MET A 561 5.01 -5.08 -5.41
CA MET A 561 5.07 -5.17 -3.96
C MET A 561 3.82 -4.61 -3.31
N GLY A 562 3.47 -5.17 -2.16
CA GLY A 562 2.38 -4.68 -1.35
C GLY A 562 2.76 -3.47 -0.47
N PRO A 563 1.77 -2.66 -0.03
CA PRO A 563 1.98 -1.54 0.90
C PRO A 563 2.68 -1.92 2.22
N ARG A 564 2.51 -3.18 2.65
CA ARG A 564 3.19 -3.73 3.84
C ARG A 564 4.70 -3.59 3.73
N GLU A 565 5.23 -3.79 2.52
CA GLU A 565 6.65 -3.91 2.22
C GLU A 565 7.26 -2.60 1.73
N GLN A 566 6.47 -1.70 1.15
CA GLN A 566 6.97 -0.43 0.61
C GLN A 566 6.61 0.80 1.44
N GLY A 567 5.44 0.85 2.08
CA GLY A 567 4.92 2.18 2.40
C GLY A 567 3.43 2.33 2.30
N ILE A 568 2.96 3.42 2.88
CA ILE A 568 1.82 4.13 2.31
C ILE A 568 2.28 4.71 0.97
N ARG A 569 1.44 4.59 -0.04
CA ARG A 569 1.71 5.10 -1.38
C ARG A 569 0.42 5.69 -1.96
N ARG A 570 0.55 6.84 -2.60
CA ARG A 570 -0.47 7.40 -3.48
C ARG A 570 -0.52 6.63 -4.80
N TRP A 571 -1.61 6.79 -5.55
CA TRP A 571 -1.89 6.03 -6.78
C TRP A 571 -0.97 6.30 -7.98
N ASP A 572 -0.06 7.28 -7.87
CA ASP A 572 0.97 7.58 -8.87
C ASP A 572 2.34 6.94 -8.58
N ARG A 573 2.52 6.35 -7.40
CA ARG A 573 3.80 5.77 -7.03
C ARG A 573 3.97 4.40 -7.68
N ASP A 574 5.21 4.12 -8.06
CA ASP A 574 5.61 2.87 -8.69
C ASP A 574 5.55 1.70 -7.69
N PRO A 575 4.63 0.73 -7.85
CA PRO A 575 4.55 -0.45 -6.99
C PRO A 575 5.63 -1.49 -7.32
N LEU A 576 6.42 -1.30 -8.37
CA LEU A 576 7.55 -2.15 -8.77
C LEU A 576 8.88 -1.69 -8.14
N GLN A 577 8.90 -0.52 -7.48
CA GLN A 577 10.08 -0.01 -6.80
C GLN A 577 10.51 -0.97 -5.67
N LEU A 578 11.66 -1.63 -5.83
CA LEU A 578 12.14 -2.61 -4.85
C LEU A 578 12.70 -1.95 -3.59
N ASP A 579 13.37 -0.81 -3.74
CA ASP A 579 14.11 -0.12 -2.67
C ASP A 579 13.75 1.37 -2.63
N GLY A 580 13.60 1.94 -1.43
CA GLY A 580 13.28 3.36 -1.27
C GLY A 580 12.83 3.75 0.13
N GLY A 581 12.13 4.88 0.21
CA GLY A 581 11.63 5.47 1.47
C GLY A 581 12.75 6.08 2.31
N GLY A 582 12.54 6.15 3.62
CA GLY A 582 13.56 6.55 4.60
C GLY A 582 13.58 8.03 4.96
N SER A 583 12.63 8.83 4.47
CA SER A 583 12.52 10.23 4.90
C SER A 583 12.03 10.37 6.35
N HIS A 584 11.39 9.32 6.90
CA HIS A 584 10.74 9.31 8.22
C HIS A 584 9.66 10.41 8.39
N GLY A 585 9.26 11.04 7.28
CA GLY A 585 8.11 11.91 7.19
C GLY A 585 6.80 11.13 7.37
N ILE A 586 5.69 11.86 7.49
CA ILE A 586 4.35 11.27 7.61
C ILE A 586 3.65 11.39 6.27
N LEU A 587 3.39 10.22 5.68
CA LEU A 587 2.72 10.09 4.40
C LEU A 587 1.19 10.18 4.57
N ASP A 588 0.55 10.65 3.52
CA ASP A 588 -0.89 10.86 3.45
C ASP A 588 -1.67 9.55 3.21
N PRO A 589 -2.54 9.12 4.15
CA PRO A 589 -3.31 7.89 4.01
C PRO A 589 -4.62 8.08 3.21
N SER A 590 -4.87 9.24 2.60
CA SER A 590 -6.14 9.52 1.88
C SER A 590 -6.42 8.55 0.74
N SER A 591 -5.38 7.97 0.12
CA SER A 591 -5.53 6.89 -0.86
C SER A 591 -6.08 5.59 -0.25
N TYR A 592 -5.97 5.35 1.06
CA TYR A 592 -6.73 4.24 1.65
C TYR A 592 -8.23 4.59 1.71
N LEU A 593 -8.53 5.82 2.14
CA LEU A 593 -9.88 6.29 2.40
C LEU A 593 -10.72 6.32 1.11
N ASP A 594 -10.16 6.84 0.01
CA ASP A 594 -10.86 6.96 -1.26
C ASP A 594 -11.23 5.58 -1.84
N ALA A 595 -10.30 4.62 -1.87
CA ALA A 595 -10.55 3.28 -2.38
C ALA A 595 -11.47 2.48 -1.45
N TYR A 596 -11.31 2.59 -0.13
CA TYR A 596 -12.19 1.90 0.81
C TYR A 596 -13.66 2.35 0.61
N TRP A 597 -13.91 3.66 0.62
CA TRP A 597 -15.27 4.18 0.51
C TRP A 597 -15.85 4.00 -0.90
N MET A 598 -15.04 4.11 -1.96
CA MET A 598 -15.45 3.72 -3.31
C MET A 598 -15.89 2.26 -3.36
N GLY A 599 -15.14 1.35 -2.74
CA GLY A 599 -15.49 -0.06 -2.66
C GLY A 599 -16.80 -0.30 -1.90
N ARG A 600 -17.05 0.46 -0.83
CA ARG A 600 -18.33 0.44 -0.09
C ARG A 600 -19.49 0.94 -0.93
N TYR A 601 -19.30 2.04 -1.67
CA TYR A 601 -20.31 2.65 -2.53
C TYR A 601 -20.75 1.71 -3.66
N TYR A 602 -19.80 1.05 -4.32
CA TYR A 602 -20.09 0.10 -5.39
C TYR A 602 -20.50 -1.31 -4.92
N GLY A 603 -20.55 -1.55 -3.61
CA GLY A 603 -20.87 -2.87 -3.05
C GLY A 603 -19.78 -3.92 -3.29
N MET A 604 -18.57 -3.50 -3.66
CA MET A 604 -17.38 -4.34 -3.80
C MET A 604 -16.81 -4.74 -2.43
N ILE A 605 -17.01 -3.86 -1.44
CA ILE A 605 -16.83 -4.15 -0.02
C ILE A 605 -18.19 -3.96 0.65
N LEU A 606 -18.63 -4.96 1.41
CA LEU A 606 -19.83 -4.84 2.24
C LEU A 606 -19.50 -4.25 3.61
N ALA A 607 -20.52 -3.78 4.32
CA ALA A 607 -20.35 -3.43 5.73
C ALA A 607 -19.83 -4.65 6.52
N PRO A 608 -18.98 -4.46 7.55
CA PRO A 608 -18.56 -5.57 8.39
C PRO A 608 -19.76 -6.28 9.01
N GLU A 609 -19.74 -7.62 9.04
CA GLU A 609 -20.78 -8.46 9.65
C GLU A 609 -20.62 -8.53 11.19
N THR A 610 -20.44 -7.38 11.83
CA THR A 610 -20.29 -7.26 13.29
C THR A 610 -20.90 -5.94 13.75
N ASP A 611 -21.46 -5.93 14.95
CA ASP A 611 -21.93 -4.75 15.67
C ASP A 611 -20.97 -4.31 16.79
N ASP A 612 -19.84 -5.01 16.96
CA ASP A 612 -18.83 -4.71 17.97
C ASP A 612 -18.16 -3.35 17.71
N PRO A 613 -18.37 -2.33 18.57
CA PRO A 613 -17.76 -1.02 18.40
C PRO A 613 -16.23 -1.05 18.37
N GLU A 614 -15.58 -2.00 19.06
CA GLU A 614 -14.12 -2.15 19.07
C GLU A 614 -13.56 -2.59 17.71
N LEU A 615 -14.40 -3.18 16.86
CA LEU A 615 -14.06 -3.61 15.51
C LEU A 615 -14.56 -2.66 14.43
N LEU A 616 -15.36 -1.65 14.77
CA LEU A 616 -15.93 -0.69 13.82
C LEU A 616 -15.37 0.72 13.97
N THR A 617 -14.88 1.06 15.16
CA THR A 617 -14.47 2.43 15.52
C THR A 617 -13.09 2.43 16.17
N VAL A 618 -12.53 3.63 16.34
CA VAL A 618 -11.32 3.85 17.12
C VAL A 618 -11.62 4.77 18.30
N GLU A 619 -10.90 4.56 19.40
CA GLU A 619 -10.96 5.46 20.55
C GLU A 619 -10.61 6.89 20.13
N LYS A 620 -11.46 7.86 20.48
CA LYS A 620 -11.15 9.28 20.31
C LYS A 620 -10.11 9.69 21.34
N ARG A 621 -8.95 10.14 20.88
CA ARG A 621 -7.87 10.65 21.73
C ARG A 621 -7.61 12.11 21.36
N ASN A 622 -7.29 12.93 22.34
CA ASN A 622 -6.94 14.34 22.12
C ASN A 622 -5.42 14.49 22.11
N LEU A 623 -4.77 13.85 21.15
CA LEU A 623 -3.32 13.87 20.99
C LEU A 623 -2.92 14.82 19.86
N GLN A 624 -1.77 15.48 20.04
CA GLN A 624 -1.08 16.25 19.01
C GLN A 624 0.31 15.62 18.82
N LEU A 625 0.46 14.75 17.82
CA LEU A 625 1.66 13.95 17.58
C LEU A 625 2.63 14.62 16.58
N GLY A 626 2.08 15.30 15.59
CA GLY A 626 2.84 15.84 14.45
C GLY A 626 2.94 17.36 14.44
N ALA A 627 2.60 17.96 13.30
CA ALA A 627 2.71 19.40 13.10
C ALA A 627 1.76 20.16 14.04
N LYS A 628 2.16 21.38 14.44
CA LYS A 628 1.31 22.26 15.26
C LYS A 628 0.02 22.62 14.51
N PRO A 629 -1.09 22.88 15.23
CA PRO A 629 -2.29 23.43 14.63
C PRO A 629 -1.98 24.71 13.84
N TYR A 630 -2.64 24.88 12.69
CA TYR A 630 -2.54 26.11 11.91
C TYR A 630 -3.09 27.31 12.72
N ASP A 631 -2.33 28.40 12.77
CA ASP A 631 -2.65 29.62 13.53
C ASP A 631 -2.65 30.89 12.65
N GLY A 632 -2.58 30.73 11.33
CA GLY A 632 -2.63 31.84 10.37
C GLY A 632 -4.05 32.34 10.06
N PRO A 633 -4.18 33.26 9.08
CA PRO A 633 -5.48 33.81 8.68
C PRO A 633 -6.47 32.72 8.22
N PRO A 634 -7.78 32.86 8.48
CA PRO A 634 -8.75 31.92 7.93
C PRO A 634 -8.81 32.00 6.41
N ARG A 635 -9.19 30.90 5.76
CA ARG A 635 -9.55 30.87 4.34
C ARG A 635 -10.65 31.92 4.08
N PRO A 636 -10.64 32.62 2.93
CA PRO A 636 -11.74 33.49 2.53
C PRO A 636 -13.08 32.74 2.53
N ASP A 637 -14.16 33.46 2.85
CA ASP A 637 -15.52 32.96 2.71
C ASP A 637 -15.93 33.06 1.23
N LEU A 638 -16.24 31.91 0.62
CA LEU A 638 -16.63 31.81 -0.79
C LEU A 638 -18.15 31.91 -0.98
N GLY A 639 -18.93 32.06 0.10
CA GLY A 639 -20.35 32.44 0.03
C GLY A 639 -21.36 31.29 -0.20
N PHE A 640 -20.96 30.03 -0.04
CA PHE A 640 -21.82 28.85 -0.09
C PHE A 640 -21.43 27.85 1.00
#